data_AF-A0A0G4HXJ2-F1
#
_entry.id   AF-A0A0G4HXJ2-F1
#
_cell.length_a   1.000
_cell.length_b   1.000
_cell.length_c   1.000
_cell.angle_alpha   90.00
_cell.angle_beta   90.00
_cell.angle_gamma   90.00
#
_symmetry.space_group_name_H-M   'P 1'
#
loop_
_entity.id
_entity.type
_entity.pdbx_description
1 polymer ?
#
loop_
_entity_poly.entity_id
_entity_poly.type
_entity_poly.pdbx_seq_one_letter_code
_entity_poly.pdbx_strand_id
1 'polypeptide(L)'
;MEKADRRLRLIKEAWEAASQQLGLHAMEAKVAANLMVASLAASKSAGKNTVKMHARQSSLAKGVVKLVFTLVDSVFDLQKLRGVFWNLGTDFQEIFREFGTVPALEKIEGVVLQTMEEVVGAGKWNEDHEDAWKWLWGLATEERVGRWRHKDKEEALAAWAVLERRMLQELRGDEDRKGPGKDFFRDDSSSEVHMEETQTKKLKWGDGTKEPDDMIEKEIVNHASVEEGGKKRHKKKNGGTLDFLRIHIAGNDKERHGDARNGQKDSKTHAQRDREKGAKDMDSHERKKVEAARRVQKRLEEGRKVSREVAEIFSKELFWQLSEGCPTVRGAYVKMPSAYVETNRAVLQRLLAYLDAPAALWEDDEELAMRHLTFNIMPSDVPLYCRAVLRTFQKMGGREWTNRHDAIWTKVLNLAGAGLSHVLIAACHPITRALVMGSPNELVNGLRECGRGERADWACAVTISGESRPRDSLADAREDAPADTDSPCEGVGVSTPRRARVVLGLRRSGQREPRSDWLAAWGEGDFAGMASKRKRCFLCTFQSTDLRLCLQNTEVYDLFPFFVNMSVHLHLVQGQRRVLFYLKELWGDSRLKGEDGEPFFPTQHSAPLTLLTKMNDTAITAHPVVDHLVNLKWDLYAKRRFLTVQYLSLLQVLSFSCGYVWLVHLPPEIGMFFRAVSWAMSAVAIWIFVSRVVTQRKRGVTRPLLFGVETSFECPFSSGSSWNFMRLVSSGIQDGYNSDVWTHFGVEYSVGHGHYYHVLLVAVVSILLWLSACELMLVSEDTATMIVGTYMVAGQFFRYMAFVVRLFDGLHFKSVQIG
;
A
#
# COMPACT_ATOMS: atom_id res chain seq x y z
N MET A 1 21.44 -4.08 -33.84
CA MET A 1 22.15 -3.78 -32.58
C MET A 1 23.56 -3.28 -32.89
N GLU A 2 24.36 -4.06 -33.62
CA GLU A 2 25.73 -3.72 -34.02
C GLU A 2 25.92 -2.31 -34.62
N LYS A 3 25.04 -1.85 -35.51
CA LYS A 3 25.11 -0.49 -36.08
C LYS A 3 24.95 0.60 -35.02
N ALA A 4 24.05 0.43 -34.04
CA ALA A 4 23.82 1.42 -32.99
C ALA A 4 25.02 1.48 -32.03
N ASP A 5 25.54 0.32 -31.61
CA ASP A 5 26.72 0.24 -30.75
C ASP A 5 27.96 0.84 -31.43
N ARG A 6 28.09 0.64 -32.75
CA ARG A 6 29.13 1.29 -33.54
C ARG A 6 28.98 2.82 -33.54
N ARG A 7 27.77 3.35 -33.79
CA ARG A 7 27.50 4.79 -33.75
C ARG A 7 27.81 5.40 -32.39
N LEU A 8 27.38 4.75 -31.29
CA LEU A 8 27.65 5.22 -29.94
C LEU A 8 29.16 5.26 -29.64
N ARG A 9 29.94 4.24 -30.04
CA ARG A 9 31.40 4.29 -29.86
C ARG A 9 32.05 5.47 -30.60
N LEU A 10 31.65 5.71 -31.84
CA LEU A 10 32.19 6.81 -32.66
C LEU A 10 31.79 8.19 -32.12
N ILE A 11 30.56 8.34 -31.61
CA ILE A 11 30.10 9.56 -30.94
C ILE A 11 30.95 9.79 -29.69
N LYS A 12 31.19 8.75 -28.88
CA LYS A 12 32.00 8.85 -27.67
C LYS A 12 33.42 9.30 -27.97
N GLU A 13 34.08 8.65 -28.92
CA GLU A 13 35.45 8.96 -29.33
C GLU A 13 35.57 10.40 -29.84
N ALA A 14 34.67 10.80 -30.74
CA ALA A 14 34.65 12.16 -31.27
C ALA A 14 34.36 13.22 -30.20
N TRP A 15 33.45 12.91 -29.27
CA TRP A 15 33.11 13.81 -28.18
C TRP A 15 34.22 13.91 -27.13
N GLU A 16 34.91 12.83 -26.80
CA GLU A 16 36.08 12.85 -25.92
C GLU A 16 37.20 13.68 -26.54
N ALA A 17 37.45 13.52 -27.85
CA ALA A 17 38.39 14.39 -28.57
C ALA A 17 37.98 15.87 -28.47
N ALA A 18 36.71 16.20 -28.73
CA ALA A 18 36.23 17.58 -28.67
C ALA A 18 36.23 18.18 -27.26
N SER A 19 35.73 17.45 -26.27
CA SER A 19 35.56 17.96 -24.90
C SER A 19 36.88 17.99 -24.12
N GLN A 20 37.76 16.99 -24.27
CA GLN A 20 39.01 16.92 -23.51
C GLN A 20 40.17 17.66 -24.17
N GLN A 21 40.30 17.61 -25.50
CA GLN A 21 41.46 18.20 -26.19
C GLN A 21 41.26 19.69 -26.46
N LEU A 22 40.06 20.08 -26.90
CA LEU A 22 39.75 21.47 -27.25
C LEU A 22 39.16 22.23 -26.05
N GLY A 23 38.25 21.59 -25.31
CA GLY A 23 37.47 22.22 -24.25
C GLY A 23 36.22 22.92 -24.78
N LEU A 24 35.17 23.00 -23.96
CA LEU A 24 33.85 23.49 -24.36
C LEU A 24 33.86 24.93 -24.91
N HIS A 25 34.62 25.84 -24.29
CA HIS A 25 34.69 27.24 -24.76
C HIS A 25 35.37 27.41 -26.12
N ALA A 26 36.40 26.61 -26.39
CA ALA A 26 37.04 26.65 -27.70
C ALA A 26 36.17 25.97 -28.77
N MET A 27 35.38 24.95 -28.39
CA MET A 27 34.32 24.42 -29.26
C MET A 27 33.25 25.48 -29.58
N GLU A 28 32.81 26.26 -28.60
CA GLU A 28 31.87 27.38 -28.81
C GLU A 28 32.43 28.41 -29.80
N ALA A 29 33.70 28.82 -29.62
CA ALA A 29 34.37 29.75 -30.52
C ALA A 29 34.48 29.19 -31.95
N LYS A 30 34.76 27.89 -32.07
CA LYS A 30 34.87 27.19 -33.36
C LYS A 30 33.53 27.08 -34.08
N VAL A 31 32.46 26.69 -33.37
CA VAL A 31 31.10 26.69 -33.91
C VAL A 31 30.69 28.11 -34.35
N ALA A 32 31.01 29.13 -33.55
CA ALA A 32 30.72 30.52 -33.91
C ALA A 32 31.43 30.96 -35.19
N ALA A 33 32.70 30.58 -35.37
CA ALA A 33 33.46 30.86 -36.59
C ALA A 33 32.84 30.17 -37.82
N ASN A 34 32.50 28.88 -37.71
CA ASN A 34 31.89 28.13 -38.82
C ASN A 34 30.48 28.64 -39.16
N LEU A 35 29.69 29.03 -38.16
CA LEU A 35 28.41 29.73 -38.35
C LEU A 35 28.57 31.06 -39.09
N MET A 36 29.61 31.85 -38.77
CA MET A 36 29.91 33.09 -39.47
C MET A 36 30.26 32.83 -40.94
N VAL A 37 31.12 31.85 -41.23
CA VAL A 37 31.48 31.47 -42.61
C VAL A 37 30.26 31.03 -43.40
N ALA A 38 29.42 30.15 -42.83
CA ALA A 38 28.18 29.72 -43.46
C ALA A 38 27.21 30.88 -43.72
N SER A 39 27.11 31.83 -42.78
CA SER A 39 26.26 33.01 -42.94
C SER A 39 26.75 33.96 -44.04
N LEU A 40 28.07 34.17 -44.16
CA LEU A 40 28.68 34.99 -45.22
C LEU A 40 28.51 34.35 -46.60
N ALA A 41 28.64 33.02 -46.69
CA ALA A 41 28.40 32.28 -47.92
C ALA A 41 26.94 32.41 -48.40
N ALA A 42 25.98 32.44 -47.46
CA ALA A 42 24.57 32.65 -47.75
C ALA A 42 24.22 34.12 -48.05
N SER A 43 24.95 35.09 -47.50
CA SER A 43 24.62 36.52 -47.56
C SER A 43 25.28 37.30 -48.71
N LYS A 44 25.62 36.64 -49.83
CA LYS A 44 26.37 37.24 -50.98
C LYS A 44 25.81 38.58 -51.54
N SER A 45 24.68 39.11 -51.06
CA SER A 45 24.06 40.37 -51.49
C SER A 45 23.80 41.44 -50.41
N ALA A 46 24.10 41.23 -49.11
CA ALA A 46 23.67 42.14 -48.04
C ALA A 46 24.82 42.79 -47.25
N GLY A 47 25.36 43.90 -47.77
CA GLY A 47 26.35 44.71 -47.06
C GLY A 47 25.71 45.67 -46.05
N LYS A 48 26.08 45.55 -44.75
CA LYS A 48 26.38 46.66 -43.79
C LYS A 48 26.15 46.40 -42.28
N ASN A 49 25.80 45.20 -41.79
CA ASN A 49 25.60 44.97 -40.34
C ASN A 49 26.37 43.78 -39.75
N THR A 50 27.71 43.80 -39.79
CA THR A 50 28.58 42.71 -39.31
C THR A 50 28.63 42.56 -37.77
N VAL A 51 28.57 43.67 -37.02
CA VAL A 51 28.73 43.64 -35.54
C VAL A 51 27.55 42.97 -34.84
N LYS A 52 26.31 43.31 -35.22
CA LYS A 52 25.11 42.65 -34.66
C LYS A 52 25.04 41.17 -35.04
N MET A 53 25.60 40.79 -36.19
CA MET A 53 25.68 39.41 -36.63
C MET A 53 26.61 38.60 -35.72
N HIS A 54 27.77 39.13 -35.34
CA HIS A 54 28.73 38.44 -34.48
C HIS A 54 28.14 38.07 -33.10
N ALA A 55 27.52 39.02 -32.40
CA ALA A 55 26.91 38.76 -31.09
C ALA A 55 25.81 37.68 -31.17
N ARG A 56 24.98 37.75 -32.22
CA ARG A 56 23.92 36.76 -32.47
C ARG A 56 24.50 35.38 -32.79
N GLN A 57 25.56 35.28 -33.59
CA GLN A 57 26.22 34.00 -33.89
C GLN A 57 26.90 33.39 -32.67
N SER A 58 27.49 34.21 -31.79
CA SER A 58 28.07 33.73 -30.53
C SER A 58 27.01 33.11 -29.61
N SER A 59 25.84 33.77 -29.44
CA SER A 59 24.74 33.19 -28.65
C SER A 59 24.16 31.92 -29.27
N LEU A 60 24.10 31.83 -30.61
CA LEU A 60 23.69 30.62 -31.32
C LEU A 60 24.68 29.49 -31.10
N ALA A 61 25.98 29.76 -31.26
CA ALA A 61 27.04 28.79 -31.06
C ALA A 61 27.01 28.17 -29.67
N LYS A 62 26.82 29.00 -28.63
CA LYS A 62 26.67 28.53 -27.26
C LYS A 62 25.46 27.60 -27.08
N GLY A 63 24.32 27.96 -27.66
CA GLY A 63 23.14 27.08 -27.67
C GLY A 63 23.38 25.77 -28.43
N VAL A 64 24.10 25.80 -29.55
CA VAL A 64 24.43 24.61 -30.34
C VAL A 64 25.39 23.70 -29.58
N VAL A 65 26.44 24.22 -28.94
CA VAL A 65 27.35 23.41 -28.12
C VAL A 65 26.63 22.82 -26.91
N LYS A 66 25.77 23.60 -26.23
CA LYS A 66 24.93 23.08 -25.14
C LYS A 66 23.99 21.98 -25.64
N LEU A 67 23.41 22.12 -26.84
CA LEU A 67 22.60 21.06 -27.46
C LEU A 67 23.42 19.80 -27.69
N VAL A 68 24.58 19.91 -28.35
CA VAL A 68 25.45 18.75 -28.60
C VAL A 68 25.83 18.05 -27.29
N PHE A 69 26.23 18.82 -26.28
CA PHE A 69 26.53 18.30 -24.95
C PHE A 69 25.34 17.50 -24.40
N THR A 70 24.14 18.08 -24.39
CA THR A 70 22.92 17.43 -23.87
C THR A 70 22.56 16.17 -24.66
N LEU A 71 22.73 16.18 -25.99
CA LEU A 71 22.45 15.02 -26.84
C LEU A 71 23.43 13.89 -26.54
N VAL A 72 24.72 14.19 -26.47
CA VAL A 72 25.76 13.20 -26.16
C VAL A 72 25.54 12.61 -24.77
N ASP A 73 25.32 13.45 -23.76
CA ASP A 73 25.03 13.03 -22.39
C ASP A 73 23.78 12.12 -22.34
N SER A 74 22.71 12.51 -23.04
CA SER A 74 21.46 11.74 -23.07
C SER A 74 21.58 10.37 -23.75
N VAL A 75 22.45 10.21 -24.76
CA VAL A 75 22.66 8.89 -25.40
C VAL A 75 23.61 7.97 -24.64
N PHE A 76 24.37 8.50 -23.68
CA PHE A 76 25.21 7.69 -22.78
C PHE A 76 24.58 7.43 -21.41
N ASP A 77 23.53 8.17 -21.05
CA ASP A 77 22.71 7.86 -19.89
C ASP A 77 21.81 6.64 -20.16
N LEU A 78 22.37 5.45 -19.91
CA LEU A 78 21.65 4.18 -20.05
C LEU A 78 20.39 4.11 -19.18
N GLN A 79 20.34 4.81 -18.04
CA GLN A 79 19.15 4.83 -17.18
C GLN A 79 18.06 5.65 -17.84
N LYS A 80 18.40 6.83 -18.38
CA LYS A 80 17.47 7.65 -19.14
C LYS A 80 16.96 6.92 -20.38
N LEU A 81 17.83 6.23 -21.12
CA LEU A 81 17.43 5.48 -22.33
C LEU A 81 16.51 4.29 -22.05
N ARG A 82 16.47 3.76 -20.82
CA ARG A 82 15.53 2.69 -20.45
C ARG A 82 14.11 3.26 -20.44
N GLY A 83 13.36 2.99 -21.51
CA GLY A 83 11.98 3.47 -21.67
C GLY A 83 11.84 4.82 -22.36
N VAL A 84 12.92 5.34 -22.96
CA VAL A 84 12.86 6.52 -23.83
C VAL A 84 12.13 6.20 -25.13
N PHE A 85 11.21 7.10 -25.46
CA PHE A 85 10.36 7.05 -26.64
C PHE A 85 10.86 8.00 -27.73
N TRP A 86 11.78 7.60 -28.62
CA TRP A 86 12.21 8.42 -29.78
C TRP A 86 12.56 9.90 -29.46
N ASN A 87 12.79 10.24 -28.19
CA ASN A 87 12.81 11.60 -27.64
C ASN A 87 13.83 11.59 -26.51
N LEU A 88 14.89 12.38 -26.65
CA LEU A 88 15.99 12.45 -25.70
C LEU A 88 15.67 13.37 -24.51
N GLY A 89 14.49 13.97 -24.46
CA GLY A 89 14.05 14.86 -23.40
C GLY A 89 14.78 16.20 -23.45
N THR A 90 15.01 16.73 -24.64
CA THR A 90 15.82 17.91 -24.90
C THR A 90 15.00 19.19 -24.69
N ASP A 91 15.36 19.99 -23.69
CA ASP A 91 14.76 21.32 -23.51
C ASP A 91 15.41 22.37 -24.42
N PHE A 92 15.01 22.36 -25.70
CA PHE A 92 15.43 23.34 -26.69
C PHE A 92 15.17 24.80 -26.26
N GLN A 93 14.16 25.11 -25.43
CA GLN A 93 13.90 26.50 -25.02
C GLN A 93 14.93 26.97 -24.02
N GLU A 94 15.27 26.12 -23.04
CA GLU A 94 16.32 26.42 -22.08
C GLU A 94 17.71 26.47 -22.75
N ILE A 95 17.97 25.55 -23.68
CA ILE A 95 19.24 25.47 -24.41
C ILE A 95 19.48 26.72 -25.27
N PHE A 96 18.46 27.18 -26.00
CA PHE A 96 18.56 28.35 -26.87
C PHE A 96 18.05 29.65 -26.23
N ARG A 97 17.92 29.71 -24.91
CA ARG A 97 17.40 30.89 -24.16
C ARG A 97 18.16 32.17 -24.49
N GLU A 98 19.49 32.10 -24.60
CA GLU A 98 20.34 33.26 -24.92
C GLU A 98 20.20 33.73 -26.37
N PHE A 99 19.93 32.80 -27.30
CA PHE A 99 19.67 33.12 -28.70
C PHE A 99 18.23 33.60 -28.93
N GLY A 100 17.32 33.29 -28.01
CA GLY A 100 15.93 33.78 -27.94
C GLY A 100 14.91 32.99 -28.76
N THR A 101 15.34 32.11 -29.67
CA THR A 101 14.44 31.26 -30.48
C THR A 101 15.12 29.93 -30.79
N VAL A 102 14.37 28.84 -30.99
CA VAL A 102 15.00 27.57 -31.41
C VAL A 102 15.29 27.62 -32.91
N PRO A 103 16.57 27.54 -33.34
CA PRO A 103 16.95 27.68 -34.74
C PRO A 103 16.53 26.44 -35.57
N ALA A 104 16.49 26.58 -36.90
CA ALA A 104 16.29 25.45 -37.81
C ALA A 104 17.47 24.49 -37.73
N LEU A 105 17.31 23.38 -37.00
CA LEU A 105 18.37 22.40 -36.74
C LEU A 105 18.92 21.81 -38.04
N GLU A 106 18.08 21.66 -39.07
CA GLU A 106 18.44 21.16 -40.39
C GLU A 106 19.48 22.07 -41.09
N LYS A 107 19.43 23.38 -40.82
CA LYS A 107 20.37 24.34 -41.40
C LYS A 107 21.70 24.41 -40.63
N ILE A 108 21.70 23.95 -39.39
CA ILE A 108 22.87 23.99 -38.49
C ILE A 108 23.65 22.68 -38.54
N GLU A 109 23.00 21.57 -38.93
CA GLU A 109 23.61 20.25 -39.03
C GLU A 109 24.97 20.27 -39.73
N GLY A 110 25.05 20.84 -40.93
CA GLY A 110 26.30 20.90 -41.70
C GLY A 110 27.42 21.65 -40.97
N VAL A 111 27.08 22.70 -40.20
CA VAL A 111 28.05 23.47 -39.40
C VAL A 111 28.56 22.65 -38.21
N VAL A 112 27.68 21.88 -37.56
CA VAL A 112 28.06 21.00 -36.45
C VAL A 112 28.94 19.86 -36.94
N LEU A 113 28.57 19.20 -38.04
CA LEU A 113 29.36 18.13 -38.64
C LEU A 113 30.75 18.61 -39.08
N GLN A 114 30.81 19.75 -39.79
CA GLN A 114 32.08 20.36 -40.17
C GLN A 114 32.93 20.69 -38.94
N THR A 115 32.32 21.22 -37.88
CA THR A 115 33.05 21.51 -36.64
C THR A 115 33.60 20.24 -36.00
N MET A 116 32.81 19.17 -35.94
CA MET A 116 33.26 17.90 -35.37
C MET A 116 34.38 17.26 -36.19
N GLU A 117 34.29 17.31 -37.52
CA GLU A 117 35.35 16.85 -38.43
C GLU A 117 36.66 17.62 -38.20
N GLU A 118 36.60 18.95 -38.11
CA GLU A 118 37.77 19.80 -37.86
C GLU A 118 38.40 19.55 -36.49
N VAL A 119 37.60 19.21 -35.48
CA VAL A 119 38.05 18.97 -34.10
C VAL A 119 38.64 17.56 -33.93
N VAL A 120 38.04 16.55 -34.55
CA VAL A 120 38.56 15.17 -34.54
C VAL A 120 39.83 15.06 -35.40
N GLY A 121 39.94 15.89 -36.44
CA GLY A 121 41.10 16.05 -37.29
C GLY A 121 41.03 15.26 -38.60
N ALA A 122 41.59 15.85 -39.65
CA ALA A 122 41.68 15.25 -40.98
C ALA A 122 42.47 13.93 -40.92
N GLY A 123 41.78 12.81 -41.17
CA GLY A 123 42.35 11.46 -41.15
C GLY A 123 41.78 10.54 -40.05
N LYS A 124 41.17 11.09 -38.99
CA LYS A 124 40.43 10.30 -37.99
C LYS A 124 38.92 10.32 -38.21
N TRP A 125 38.39 11.44 -38.71
CA TRP A 125 37.00 11.54 -39.13
C TRP A 125 36.79 10.76 -40.44
N ASN A 126 35.78 9.89 -40.48
CA ASN A 126 35.43 9.08 -41.65
C ASN A 126 33.91 9.09 -41.88
N GLU A 127 33.43 8.45 -42.96
CA GLU A 127 32.00 8.39 -43.29
C GLU A 127 31.15 7.78 -42.16
N ASP A 128 31.71 6.88 -41.35
CA ASP A 128 31.01 6.29 -40.22
C ASP A 128 30.82 7.28 -39.07
N HIS A 129 31.79 8.16 -38.81
CA HIS A 129 31.62 9.26 -37.86
C HIS A 129 30.53 10.20 -38.35
N GLU A 130 30.54 10.55 -39.64
CA GLU A 130 29.52 11.40 -40.23
C GLU A 130 28.13 10.77 -40.13
N ASP A 131 27.95 9.47 -40.45
CA ASP A 131 26.68 8.74 -40.27
C ASP A 131 26.23 8.71 -38.80
N ALA A 132 27.16 8.50 -37.86
CA ALA A 132 26.86 8.46 -36.43
C ALA A 132 26.37 9.82 -35.91
N TRP A 133 27.05 10.91 -36.29
CA TRP A 133 26.69 12.26 -35.88
C TRP A 133 25.43 12.78 -36.58
N LYS A 134 25.23 12.46 -37.87
CA LYS A 134 23.97 12.70 -38.57
C LYS A 134 22.81 11.98 -37.91
N TRP A 135 23.02 10.74 -37.47
CA TRP A 135 22.01 10.00 -36.72
C TRP A 135 21.66 10.70 -35.39
N LEU A 136 22.65 11.10 -34.59
CA LEU A 136 22.43 11.79 -33.32
C LEU A 136 21.69 13.12 -33.52
N TRP A 137 22.08 13.91 -34.52
CA TRP A 137 21.42 15.17 -34.87
C TRP A 137 20.01 14.96 -35.44
N GLY A 138 19.82 13.87 -36.19
CA GLY A 138 18.53 13.42 -36.68
C GLY A 138 17.54 13.17 -35.55
N LEU A 139 17.97 12.50 -34.46
CA LEU A 139 17.13 12.31 -33.27
C LEU A 139 16.65 13.65 -32.67
N ALA A 140 17.55 14.63 -32.55
CA ALA A 140 17.19 15.96 -32.04
C ALA A 140 16.21 16.69 -32.98
N THR A 141 16.39 16.52 -34.29
CA THR A 141 15.52 17.13 -35.31
C THR A 141 14.13 16.49 -35.29
N GLU A 142 14.06 15.15 -35.25
CA GLU A 142 12.81 14.39 -35.10
C GLU A 142 12.09 14.77 -33.80
N GLU A 143 12.81 14.87 -32.69
CA GLU A 143 12.25 15.30 -31.41
C GLU A 143 11.66 16.71 -31.48
N ARG A 144 12.38 17.64 -32.12
CA ARG A 144 11.91 19.02 -32.29
C ARG A 144 10.64 19.10 -33.14
N VAL A 145 10.59 18.37 -34.25
CA VAL A 145 9.38 18.26 -35.09
C VAL A 145 8.24 17.56 -34.32
N GLY A 146 8.62 16.61 -33.47
CA GLY A 146 7.76 15.88 -32.54
C GLY A 146 7.24 16.69 -31.35
N ARG A 147 7.62 17.98 -31.18
CA ARG A 147 7.10 18.81 -30.08
C ARG A 147 5.62 19.15 -30.25
N TRP A 148 4.83 18.97 -29.20
CA TRP A 148 3.39 19.22 -29.19
C TRP A 148 3.03 20.68 -29.52
N ARG A 149 2.08 20.88 -30.43
CA ARG A 149 1.54 22.20 -30.82
C ARG A 149 0.04 22.23 -30.61
N HIS A 150 -0.54 23.43 -30.47
CA HIS A 150 -2.00 23.56 -30.31
C HIS A 150 -2.79 22.95 -31.48
N LYS A 151 -2.30 23.08 -32.72
CA LYS A 151 -2.93 22.45 -33.89
C LYS A 151 -2.97 20.92 -33.80
N ASP A 152 -1.96 20.32 -33.15
CA ASP A 152 -1.86 18.87 -32.99
C ASP A 152 -3.00 18.33 -32.11
N LYS A 153 -3.50 19.12 -31.15
CA LYS A 153 -4.68 18.80 -30.32
C LYS A 153 -5.95 18.64 -31.17
N GLU A 154 -6.21 19.58 -32.07
CA GLU A 154 -7.40 19.54 -32.94
C GLU A 154 -7.34 18.33 -33.87
N GLU A 155 -6.17 18.03 -34.41
CA GLU A 155 -5.94 16.85 -35.26
C GLU A 155 -6.11 15.54 -34.48
N ALA A 156 -5.61 15.46 -33.25
CA ALA A 156 -5.81 14.29 -32.39
C ALA A 156 -7.28 14.07 -32.03
N LEU A 157 -8.03 15.16 -31.76
CA LEU A 157 -9.48 15.10 -31.52
C LEU A 157 -10.26 14.66 -32.76
N ALA A 158 -9.87 15.14 -33.94
CA ALA A 158 -10.47 14.71 -35.21
C ALA A 158 -10.22 13.21 -35.46
N ALA A 159 -8.98 12.74 -35.24
CA ALA A 159 -8.64 11.33 -35.32
C ALA A 159 -9.43 10.47 -34.30
N TRP A 160 -9.63 10.97 -33.07
CA TRP A 160 -10.48 10.30 -32.08
C TRP A 160 -11.94 10.20 -32.52
N ALA A 161 -12.49 11.26 -33.12
CA ALA A 161 -13.87 11.26 -33.59
C ALA A 161 -14.11 10.20 -34.69
N VAL A 162 -13.11 9.95 -35.53
CA VAL A 162 -13.13 8.85 -36.51
C VAL A 162 -13.19 7.50 -35.79
N LEU A 163 -12.31 7.26 -34.81
CA LEU A 163 -12.28 6.02 -34.02
C LEU A 163 -13.61 5.77 -33.30
N GLU A 164 -14.11 6.77 -32.58
CA GLU A 164 -15.36 6.68 -31.83
C GLU A 164 -16.54 6.35 -32.74
N ARG A 165 -16.66 7.02 -33.89
CA ARG A 165 -17.71 6.75 -34.87
C ARG A 165 -17.64 5.30 -35.38
N ARG A 166 -16.44 4.80 -35.71
CA ARG A 166 -16.25 3.44 -36.24
C ARG A 166 -16.58 2.38 -35.18
N MET A 167 -16.12 2.57 -33.95
CA MET A 167 -16.47 1.70 -32.82
C MET A 167 -18.00 1.67 -32.57
N LEU A 168 -18.66 2.82 -32.59
CA LEU A 168 -20.12 2.88 -32.43
C LEU A 168 -20.88 2.25 -33.61
N GLN A 169 -20.35 2.33 -34.83
CA GLN A 169 -20.91 1.64 -35.99
C GLN A 169 -20.78 0.12 -35.88
N GLU A 170 -19.67 -0.39 -35.36
CA GLU A 170 -19.46 -1.82 -35.13
C GLU A 170 -20.51 -2.40 -34.16
N LEU A 171 -20.83 -1.66 -33.09
CA LEU A 171 -21.90 -2.06 -32.16
C LEU A 171 -23.27 -2.14 -32.84
N ARG A 172 -23.60 -1.17 -33.70
CA ARG A 172 -24.89 -1.15 -34.42
C ARG A 172 -24.96 -2.24 -35.48
N GLY A 173 -23.86 -2.49 -36.19
CA GLY A 173 -23.80 -3.55 -37.22
C GLY A 173 -23.98 -4.96 -36.64
N ASP A 174 -23.55 -5.18 -35.40
CA ASP A 174 -23.81 -6.43 -34.69
C ASP A 174 -25.28 -6.58 -34.27
N GLU A 175 -26.00 -5.49 -34.04
CA GLU A 175 -27.46 -5.51 -33.81
C GLU A 175 -28.21 -5.83 -35.11
N ASP A 176 -27.84 -5.22 -36.24
CA ASP A 176 -28.47 -5.48 -37.54
C ASP A 176 -28.19 -6.90 -38.07
N ARG A 177 -27.02 -7.48 -37.76
CA ARG A 177 -26.71 -8.89 -38.05
C ARG A 177 -27.47 -9.86 -37.16
N LYS A 178 -27.83 -9.44 -35.94
CA LYS A 178 -28.78 -10.13 -35.07
C LYS A 178 -30.21 -9.68 -35.38
N GLY A 179 -30.59 -9.71 -36.67
CA GLY A 179 -32.00 -9.67 -37.05
C GLY A 179 -32.80 -10.68 -36.19
N PRO A 180 -34.10 -10.42 -35.93
CA PRO A 180 -34.90 -11.28 -35.08
C PRO A 180 -34.70 -12.71 -35.56
N GLY A 181 -34.07 -13.55 -34.72
CA GLY A 181 -33.77 -14.91 -35.08
C GLY A 181 -35.04 -15.50 -35.65
N LYS A 182 -35.03 -15.89 -36.93
CA LYS A 182 -36.11 -16.67 -37.52
C LYS A 182 -36.28 -17.84 -36.56
N ASP A 183 -37.36 -17.81 -35.79
CA ASP A 183 -37.76 -18.92 -34.94
C ASP A 183 -37.88 -20.12 -35.88
N PHE A 184 -36.93 -21.04 -35.79
CA PHE A 184 -36.88 -22.24 -36.62
C PHE A 184 -38.11 -23.15 -36.40
N PHE A 185 -38.91 -22.84 -35.37
CA PHE A 185 -40.15 -23.55 -35.01
C PHE A 185 -41.44 -22.79 -35.35
N ARG A 186 -41.36 -21.66 -36.06
CA ARG A 186 -42.57 -20.98 -36.52
C ARG A 186 -42.97 -21.53 -37.89
N ASP A 187 -43.82 -22.55 -37.85
CA ASP A 187 -44.55 -23.08 -39.01
C ASP A 187 -45.52 -22.01 -39.53
N ASP A 188 -45.05 -21.12 -40.39
CA ASP A 188 -45.92 -20.26 -41.19
C ASP A 188 -46.46 -21.07 -42.39
N SER A 189 -47.37 -21.98 -42.07
CA SER A 189 -48.32 -22.58 -43.00
C SER A 189 -49.59 -21.73 -43.02
N SER A 190 -49.59 -20.62 -43.75
CA SER A 190 -50.85 -20.05 -44.26
C SER A 190 -50.59 -19.15 -45.47
N SER A 191 -50.97 -19.71 -46.61
CA SER A 191 -51.16 -19.11 -47.93
C SER A 191 -52.12 -17.93 -47.95
N GLU A 192 -51.86 -16.93 -48.82
CA GLU A 192 -52.79 -16.27 -49.76
C GLU A 192 -52.04 -15.10 -50.45
N VAL A 193 -51.57 -15.25 -51.69
CA VAL A 193 -52.24 -14.91 -52.98
C VAL A 193 -52.67 -13.45 -53.12
N HIS A 194 -51.89 -12.64 -53.87
CA HIS A 194 -52.29 -11.91 -55.10
C HIS A 194 -51.11 -11.06 -55.62
N MET A 195 -50.53 -11.44 -56.77
CA MET A 195 -50.66 -10.89 -58.13
C MET A 195 -50.14 -9.46 -58.39
N GLU A 196 -49.15 -9.44 -59.30
CA GLU A 196 -48.82 -8.47 -60.37
C GLU A 196 -48.97 -6.95 -60.12
N GLU A 197 -47.92 -6.16 -60.43
CA GLU A 197 -47.75 -5.61 -61.78
C GLU A 197 -46.45 -4.77 -61.92
N THR A 198 -45.73 -5.10 -62.98
CA THR A 198 -44.76 -4.35 -63.81
C THR A 198 -44.56 -2.84 -63.56
N GLN A 199 -43.31 -2.37 -63.51
CA GLN A 199 -42.75 -1.46 -64.54
C GLN A 199 -41.26 -1.13 -64.33
N THR A 200 -40.53 -1.31 -65.42
CA THR A 200 -39.14 -0.94 -65.69
C THR A 200 -39.02 0.57 -65.95
N LYS A 201 -37.93 1.21 -65.46
CA LYS A 201 -37.34 2.36 -66.18
C LYS A 201 -35.87 2.59 -65.81
N LYS A 202 -35.02 2.36 -66.82
CA LYS A 202 -33.65 2.87 -66.98
C LYS A 202 -33.65 4.41 -66.95
N LEU A 203 -32.59 5.01 -66.41
CA LEU A 203 -31.90 6.22 -66.91
C LEU A 203 -30.61 6.40 -66.06
N LYS A 204 -29.42 6.17 -66.63
CA LYS A 204 -28.56 7.05 -67.46
C LYS A 204 -27.73 8.02 -66.61
N TRP A 205 -26.44 7.72 -66.53
CA TRP A 205 -25.39 8.57 -65.96
C TRP A 205 -25.15 9.78 -66.87
N GLY A 206 -24.97 10.94 -66.24
CA GLY A 206 -24.58 12.19 -66.88
C GLY A 206 -23.47 12.84 -66.08
N ASP A 207 -22.34 12.99 -66.75
CA ASP A 207 -21.15 13.77 -66.42
C ASP A 207 -21.45 15.29 -66.34
N GLY A 208 -20.67 16.03 -65.57
CA GLY A 208 -20.85 17.49 -65.44
C GLY A 208 -20.05 18.13 -64.30
N THR A 209 -18.86 18.60 -64.64
CA THR A 209 -18.01 19.56 -63.92
C THR A 209 -18.71 20.89 -63.61
N LYS A 210 -18.41 21.49 -62.44
CA LYS A 210 -18.21 22.93 -62.19
C LYS A 210 -18.02 23.28 -60.70
N GLU A 211 -16.86 23.87 -60.38
CA GLU A 211 -16.68 24.95 -59.37
C GLU A 211 -17.40 26.24 -59.85
N PRO A 212 -17.68 27.30 -59.03
CA PRO A 212 -16.81 27.84 -57.97
C PRO A 212 -17.47 28.48 -56.72
N ASP A 213 -16.59 28.85 -55.78
CA ASP A 213 -16.52 30.03 -54.88
C ASP A 213 -17.72 30.62 -54.09
N ASP A 214 -17.38 30.85 -52.80
CA ASP A 214 -17.63 32.03 -51.95
C ASP A 214 -18.96 32.31 -51.21
N MET A 215 -18.73 32.92 -50.02
CA MET A 215 -19.62 33.64 -49.09
C MET A 215 -20.33 32.81 -47.99
N ILE A 216 -19.92 32.90 -46.71
CA ILE A 216 -19.98 33.99 -45.71
C ILE A 216 -21.32 34.02 -44.91
N GLU A 217 -21.13 33.82 -43.60
CA GLU A 217 -21.86 34.30 -42.40
C GLU A 217 -23.31 33.93 -42.06
N LYS A 218 -23.42 33.42 -40.81
CA LYS A 218 -24.36 33.78 -39.72
C LYS A 218 -25.86 33.81 -40.03
N GLU A 219 -26.60 32.93 -39.35
CA GLU A 219 -27.71 33.32 -38.45
C GLU A 219 -28.11 32.12 -37.56
N ILE A 220 -27.98 32.26 -36.24
CA ILE A 220 -29.10 32.34 -35.29
C ILE A 220 -30.05 31.13 -35.35
N VAL A 221 -29.89 30.20 -34.41
CA VAL A 221 -30.94 29.23 -34.06
C VAL A 221 -31.50 29.61 -32.69
N ASN A 222 -32.73 30.09 -32.71
CA ASN A 222 -33.63 30.18 -31.56
C ASN A 222 -34.87 29.32 -31.89
N HIS A 223 -35.36 28.60 -30.88
CA HIS A 223 -36.56 27.73 -30.86
C HIS A 223 -36.43 26.41 -31.67
N ALA A 224 -36.94 25.26 -31.23
CA ALA A 224 -38.01 25.00 -30.29
C ALA A 224 -37.82 23.66 -29.56
N SER A 225 -38.32 23.64 -28.34
CA SER A 225 -38.70 22.49 -27.53
C SER A 225 -39.63 21.52 -28.27
N VAL A 226 -39.30 20.24 -28.26
CA VAL A 226 -40.27 19.15 -28.45
C VAL A 226 -40.15 18.23 -27.24
N GLU A 227 -41.20 18.22 -26.42
CA GLU A 227 -41.45 17.24 -25.39
C GLU A 227 -41.82 15.91 -26.06
N GLU A 228 -41.11 14.83 -25.74
CA GLU A 228 -41.63 13.47 -25.92
C GLU A 228 -41.58 12.72 -24.59
N GLY A 229 -42.78 12.50 -24.05
CA GLY A 229 -43.04 11.63 -22.92
C GLY A 229 -42.85 10.17 -23.29
N GLY A 230 -41.82 9.54 -22.73
CA GLY A 230 -41.58 8.10 -22.82
C GLY A 230 -41.61 7.44 -21.44
N LYS A 231 -42.68 6.69 -21.15
CA LYS A 231 -42.84 5.84 -19.96
C LYS A 231 -41.69 4.84 -19.84
N LYS A 232 -40.80 4.99 -18.85
CA LYS A 232 -39.77 3.99 -18.51
C LYS A 232 -40.31 2.97 -17.50
N ARG A 233 -40.43 1.71 -17.94
CA ARG A 233 -40.59 0.52 -17.11
C ARG A 233 -39.31 0.29 -16.29
N HIS A 234 -39.41 0.36 -14.96
CA HIS A 234 -38.33 -0.04 -14.05
C HIS A 234 -38.14 -1.57 -14.09
N LYS A 235 -37.01 -2.03 -14.64
CA LYS A 235 -36.50 -3.40 -14.46
C LYS A 235 -35.30 -3.34 -13.52
N LYS A 236 -35.50 -3.72 -12.26
CA LYS A 236 -34.48 -3.77 -11.22
C LYS A 236 -33.57 -4.98 -11.49
N LYS A 237 -32.34 -4.75 -11.98
CA LYS A 237 -31.29 -5.78 -12.04
C LYS A 237 -30.33 -5.55 -10.88
N ASN A 238 -30.24 -6.54 -10.00
CA ASN A 238 -29.21 -6.63 -8.98
C ASN A 238 -27.90 -7.05 -9.65
N GLY A 239 -26.91 -6.17 -9.65
CA GLY A 239 -25.53 -6.47 -10.01
C GLY A 239 -24.61 -5.86 -8.96
N GLY A 240 -24.06 -6.70 -8.09
CA GLY A 240 -23.01 -6.30 -7.16
C GLY A 240 -21.78 -5.86 -7.95
N THR A 241 -21.39 -4.60 -7.79
CA THR A 241 -20.22 -4.00 -8.44
C THR A 241 -19.12 -3.89 -7.39
N LEU A 242 -17.94 -4.44 -7.69
CA LEU A 242 -16.75 -4.44 -6.84
C LEU A 242 -15.94 -3.14 -7.06
N ASP A 243 -15.71 -2.40 -5.96
CA ASP A 243 -14.96 -1.15 -5.83
C ASP A 243 -13.44 -1.40 -5.99
N PHE A 244 -12.86 -1.11 -7.16
CA PHE A 244 -11.39 -1.18 -7.35
C PHE A 244 -10.77 0.10 -7.94
N LEU A 245 -11.59 1.09 -8.33
CA LEU A 245 -11.13 2.33 -8.99
C LEU A 245 -11.95 3.57 -8.60
N ARG A 246 -12.56 3.56 -7.42
CA ARG A 246 -13.23 4.75 -6.88
C ARG A 246 -12.19 5.68 -6.27
N ILE A 247 -11.54 6.47 -7.11
CA ILE A 247 -10.94 7.74 -6.68
C ILE A 247 -12.06 8.50 -5.95
N HIS A 248 -11.77 9.08 -4.79
CA HIS A 248 -12.72 9.85 -3.98
C HIS A 248 -13.34 11.01 -4.78
N ILE A 249 -14.39 10.73 -5.56
CA ILE A 249 -15.34 11.74 -6.04
C ILE A 249 -16.22 12.07 -4.83
N ALA A 250 -15.76 13.00 -4.01
CA ALA A 250 -16.56 13.60 -2.95
C ALA A 250 -17.60 14.57 -3.55
N GLY A 251 -18.47 14.06 -4.41
CA GLY A 251 -19.73 14.71 -4.81
C GLY A 251 -20.80 14.32 -3.81
N ASN A 252 -20.94 15.08 -2.74
CA ASN A 252 -21.91 14.82 -1.68
C ASN A 252 -23.30 15.36 -2.07
N ASP A 253 -23.88 14.87 -3.16
CA ASP A 253 -25.26 15.17 -3.55
C ASP A 253 -26.17 14.01 -3.17
N LYS A 254 -26.55 13.98 -1.89
CA LYS A 254 -27.78 13.30 -1.48
C LYS A 254 -28.91 14.31 -1.57
N GLU A 255 -29.62 14.29 -2.69
CA GLU A 255 -30.97 14.86 -2.79
C GLU A 255 -31.87 14.18 -1.75
N ARG A 256 -32.11 14.89 -0.64
CA ARG A 256 -33.25 14.62 0.23
C ARG A 256 -34.37 15.56 -0.20
N HIS A 257 -35.34 15.02 -0.92
CA HIS A 257 -36.67 15.61 -0.98
C HIS A 257 -37.30 15.51 0.41
N GLY A 258 -37.43 16.66 1.08
CA GLY A 258 -38.15 16.81 2.33
C GLY A 258 -38.37 18.29 2.61
N ASP A 259 -39.61 18.72 2.45
CA ASP A 259 -40.09 20.08 2.69
C ASP A 259 -39.67 20.62 4.06
N ALA A 260 -38.86 21.68 4.06
CA ALA A 260 -38.73 22.61 5.17
C ALA A 260 -38.23 23.96 4.63
N ARG A 261 -39.18 24.87 4.35
CA ARG A 261 -38.88 26.30 4.12
C ARG A 261 -38.53 26.95 5.46
N ASN A 262 -37.57 27.87 5.40
CA ASN A 262 -37.07 28.81 6.42
C ASN A 262 -36.03 28.28 7.43
N GLY A 263 -34.75 28.47 7.08
CA GLY A 263 -33.62 28.37 8.03
C GLY A 263 -32.21 28.21 7.43
N GLN A 264 -31.95 28.60 6.18
CA GLN A 264 -30.75 28.17 5.43
C GLN A 264 -29.85 29.32 4.93
N LYS A 265 -29.60 30.34 5.74
CA LYS A 265 -28.59 31.37 5.43
C LYS A 265 -27.34 31.35 6.33
N ASP A 266 -27.43 30.87 7.58
CA ASP A 266 -26.30 30.96 8.51
C ASP A 266 -25.42 29.70 8.62
N SER A 267 -25.85 28.56 8.07
CA SER A 267 -25.07 27.30 8.14
C SER A 267 -24.00 27.15 7.05
N LYS A 268 -24.12 27.87 5.92
CA LYS A 268 -23.12 27.82 4.84
C LYS A 268 -21.83 28.57 5.19
N THR A 269 -21.93 29.63 5.99
CA THR A 269 -20.79 30.46 6.39
C THR A 269 -19.87 29.75 7.40
N HIS A 270 -20.39 28.90 8.27
CA HIS A 270 -19.56 28.17 9.25
C HIS A 270 -18.77 27.02 8.59
N ALA A 271 -19.43 26.22 7.74
CA ALA A 271 -18.78 25.11 7.04
C ALA A 271 -17.69 25.59 6.05
N GLN A 272 -17.86 26.77 5.45
CA GLN A 272 -16.84 27.37 4.60
C GLN A 272 -15.65 27.92 5.42
N ARG A 273 -15.91 28.51 6.60
CA ARG A 273 -14.85 28.96 7.51
C ARG A 273 -14.01 27.80 8.06
N ASP A 274 -14.65 26.68 8.42
CA ASP A 274 -13.94 25.52 8.96
C ASP A 274 -13.08 24.83 7.89
N ARG A 275 -13.53 24.82 6.62
CA ARG A 275 -12.72 24.37 5.48
C ARG A 275 -11.54 25.30 5.18
N GLU A 276 -11.74 26.62 5.25
CA GLU A 276 -10.66 27.59 5.05
C GLU A 276 -9.63 27.56 6.18
N LYS A 277 -10.05 27.22 7.41
CA LYS A 277 -9.14 27.09 8.55
C LYS A 277 -8.31 25.81 8.48
N GLY A 278 -8.92 24.67 8.16
CA GLY A 278 -8.20 23.40 7.94
C GLY A 278 -7.18 23.50 6.78
N ALA A 279 -7.50 24.23 5.72
CA ALA A 279 -6.58 24.45 4.60
C ALA A 279 -5.35 25.29 4.97
N LYS A 280 -5.39 26.09 6.06
CA LYS A 280 -4.25 26.89 6.53
C LYS A 280 -3.29 26.12 7.44
N ASP A 281 -3.73 25.00 8.01
CA ASP A 281 -2.91 24.17 8.90
C ASP A 281 -2.32 22.94 8.16
N MET A 282 -2.83 22.62 6.96
CA MET A 282 -2.35 21.52 6.12
C MET A 282 -0.90 21.74 5.64
N ASP A 283 -0.08 20.69 5.64
CA ASP A 283 1.33 20.80 5.25
C ASP A 283 1.49 21.27 3.79
N SER A 284 2.62 21.91 3.48
CA SER A 284 2.90 22.43 2.14
C SER A 284 2.90 21.33 1.07
N HIS A 285 3.29 20.10 1.42
CA HIS A 285 3.28 18.95 0.54
C HIS A 285 1.86 18.44 0.27
N GLU A 286 1.04 18.27 1.33
CA GLU A 286 -0.37 17.88 1.20
C GLU A 286 -1.17 18.88 0.37
N ARG A 287 -0.90 20.18 0.51
CA ARG A 287 -1.52 21.21 -0.35
C ARG A 287 -1.22 20.99 -1.82
N LYS A 288 0.04 20.71 -2.16
CA LYS A 288 0.44 20.41 -3.55
C LYS A 288 -0.26 19.15 -4.06
N LYS A 289 -0.37 18.09 -3.24
CA LYS A 289 -1.08 16.85 -3.60
C LYS A 289 -2.57 17.09 -3.86
N VAL A 290 -3.24 17.81 -2.95
CA VAL A 290 -4.67 18.16 -3.10
C VAL A 290 -4.90 19.06 -4.31
N GLU A 291 -4.00 20.01 -4.55
CA GLU A 291 -4.08 20.89 -5.72
C GLU A 291 -3.88 20.10 -7.02
N ALA A 292 -2.89 19.21 -7.10
CA ALA A 292 -2.65 18.33 -8.23
C ALA A 292 -3.88 17.44 -8.52
N ALA A 293 -4.42 16.76 -7.49
CA ALA A 293 -5.64 15.96 -7.62
C ALA A 293 -6.83 16.79 -8.13
N ARG A 294 -6.97 18.04 -7.65
CA ARG A 294 -8.01 18.96 -8.14
C ARG A 294 -7.78 19.37 -9.60
N ARG A 295 -6.52 19.57 -10.03
CA ARG A 295 -6.18 19.85 -11.44
C ARG A 295 -6.54 18.67 -12.33
N VAL A 296 -6.18 17.44 -11.93
CA VAL A 296 -6.54 16.21 -12.65
C VAL A 296 -8.06 16.10 -12.78
N GLN A 297 -8.80 16.24 -11.68
CA GLN A 297 -10.25 16.14 -11.68
C GLN A 297 -10.90 17.19 -12.58
N LYS A 298 -10.45 18.45 -12.51
CA LYS A 298 -10.93 19.53 -13.37
C LYS A 298 -10.69 19.21 -14.86
N ARG A 299 -9.50 18.75 -15.22
CA ARG A 299 -9.18 18.33 -16.60
C ARG A 299 -10.07 17.17 -17.06
N LEU A 300 -10.34 16.19 -16.20
CA LEU A 300 -11.22 15.06 -16.52
C LEU A 300 -12.69 15.48 -16.71
N GLU A 301 -13.15 16.49 -15.97
CA GLU A 301 -14.50 17.06 -16.11
C GLU A 301 -14.66 17.89 -17.38
N GLU A 302 -13.64 18.69 -17.73
CA GLU A 302 -13.59 19.50 -18.96
C GLU A 302 -13.27 18.66 -20.21
N GLY A 303 -12.59 17.54 -20.03
CA GLY A 303 -12.14 16.63 -21.08
C GLY A 303 -13.27 15.88 -21.78
N ARG A 304 -12.97 15.34 -22.97
CA ARG A 304 -13.93 14.56 -23.75
C ARG A 304 -14.21 13.23 -23.06
N LYS A 305 -15.48 12.98 -22.73
CA LYS A 305 -15.92 11.73 -22.08
C LYS A 305 -15.93 10.58 -23.07
N VAL A 306 -15.44 9.42 -22.63
CA VAL A 306 -15.49 8.16 -23.39
C VAL A 306 -16.65 7.31 -22.89
N SER A 307 -17.48 6.84 -23.82
CA SER A 307 -18.62 5.95 -23.51
C SER A 307 -18.12 4.58 -23.05
N ARG A 308 -18.95 3.86 -22.28
CA ARG A 308 -18.58 2.53 -21.79
C ARG A 308 -18.47 1.51 -22.93
N GLU A 309 -19.38 1.61 -23.90
CA GLU A 309 -19.45 0.71 -25.05
C GLU A 309 -18.23 0.86 -25.95
N VAL A 310 -17.77 2.10 -26.17
CA VAL A 310 -16.50 2.40 -26.88
C VAL A 310 -15.31 1.77 -26.14
N ALA A 311 -15.26 1.92 -24.81
CA ALA A 311 -14.19 1.33 -24.01
C ALA A 311 -14.23 -0.22 -24.00
N GLU A 312 -15.41 -0.84 -24.13
CA GLU A 312 -15.55 -2.29 -24.20
C GLU A 312 -14.97 -2.87 -25.48
N ILE A 313 -15.29 -2.27 -26.65
CA ILE A 313 -14.70 -2.66 -27.94
C ILE A 313 -13.18 -2.44 -27.92
N PHE A 314 -12.75 -1.26 -27.49
CA PHE A 314 -11.33 -0.95 -27.37
C PHE A 314 -10.61 -1.95 -26.47
N SER A 315 -11.19 -2.32 -25.32
CA SER A 315 -10.60 -3.29 -24.41
C SER A 315 -10.47 -4.67 -25.06
N LYS A 316 -11.51 -5.13 -25.76
CA LYS A 316 -11.46 -6.42 -26.45
C LYS A 316 -10.31 -6.47 -27.47
N GLU A 317 -10.17 -5.43 -28.28
CA GLU A 317 -9.13 -5.36 -29.30
C GLU A 317 -7.73 -5.12 -28.71
N LEU A 318 -7.62 -4.26 -27.69
CA LEU A 318 -6.35 -4.01 -27.01
C LEU A 318 -5.77 -5.30 -26.40
N PHE A 319 -6.62 -6.11 -25.75
CA PHE A 319 -6.16 -7.38 -25.17
C PHE A 319 -5.71 -8.39 -26.22
N TRP A 320 -6.30 -8.36 -27.42
CA TRP A 320 -5.81 -9.13 -28.56
C TRP A 320 -4.41 -8.66 -28.96
N GLN A 321 -4.23 -7.35 -29.16
CA GLN A 321 -2.93 -6.75 -29.52
C GLN A 321 -1.85 -6.99 -28.46
N LEU A 322 -2.19 -6.93 -27.17
CA LEU A 322 -1.26 -7.21 -26.08
C LEU A 322 -0.83 -8.67 -26.06
N SER A 323 -1.74 -9.60 -26.35
CA SER A 323 -1.44 -11.04 -26.35
C SER A 323 -0.54 -11.43 -27.52
N GLU A 324 -0.74 -10.83 -28.70
CA GLU A 324 0.11 -11.12 -29.88
C GLU A 324 1.43 -10.35 -29.89
N GLY A 325 1.41 -9.08 -29.47
CA GLY A 325 2.54 -8.16 -29.68
C GLY A 325 3.40 -7.87 -28.45
N CYS A 326 2.88 -8.08 -27.23
CA CYS A 326 3.49 -7.59 -26.00
C CYS A 326 3.28 -8.56 -24.81
N PRO A 327 3.81 -9.80 -24.85
CA PRO A 327 3.55 -10.80 -23.83
C PRO A 327 4.03 -10.40 -22.43
N THR A 328 5.07 -9.57 -22.31
CA THR A 328 5.55 -9.05 -21.01
C THR A 328 4.50 -8.18 -20.34
N VAL A 329 3.95 -7.21 -21.10
CA VAL A 329 2.87 -6.32 -20.67
C VAL A 329 1.60 -7.11 -20.35
N ARG A 330 1.30 -8.16 -21.14
CA ARG A 330 0.15 -9.03 -20.91
C ARG A 330 0.17 -9.69 -19.53
N GLY A 331 1.35 -9.97 -18.98
CA GLY A 331 1.54 -10.55 -17.64
C GLY A 331 1.00 -9.69 -16.50
N ALA A 332 0.95 -8.37 -16.66
CA ALA A 332 0.36 -7.46 -15.67
C ALA A 332 -1.17 -7.56 -15.59
N TYR A 333 -1.82 -8.12 -16.60
CA TYR A 333 -3.28 -8.23 -16.65
C TYR A 333 -3.76 -9.60 -16.14
N VAL A 334 -3.95 -9.72 -14.83
CA VAL A 334 -4.34 -11.01 -14.20
C VAL A 334 -5.81 -11.39 -14.44
N LYS A 335 -6.71 -10.42 -14.51
CA LYS A 335 -8.16 -10.64 -14.68
C LYS A 335 -8.59 -10.82 -16.15
N MET A 336 -9.85 -11.22 -16.34
CA MET A 336 -10.47 -11.27 -17.67
C MET A 336 -10.55 -9.86 -18.30
N PRO A 337 -10.47 -9.72 -19.65
CA PRO A 337 -10.50 -8.41 -20.33
C PRO A 337 -11.69 -7.52 -19.94
N SER A 338 -12.86 -8.11 -19.68
CA SER A 338 -14.08 -7.41 -19.27
C SER A 338 -13.94 -6.68 -17.92
N ALA A 339 -13.06 -7.15 -17.04
CA ALA A 339 -12.79 -6.51 -15.75
C ALA A 339 -12.01 -5.18 -15.89
N TYR A 340 -11.36 -4.96 -17.04
CA TYR A 340 -10.51 -3.79 -17.30
C TYR A 340 -11.19 -2.73 -18.17
N VAL A 341 -12.46 -2.92 -18.54
CA VAL A 341 -13.20 -1.95 -19.37
C VAL A 341 -13.22 -0.56 -18.73
N GLU A 342 -13.47 -0.50 -17.43
CA GLU A 342 -13.52 0.78 -16.72
C GLU A 342 -12.13 1.41 -16.56
N THR A 343 -11.09 0.60 -16.35
CA THR A 343 -9.69 1.05 -16.32
C THR A 343 -9.29 1.65 -17.67
N ASN A 344 -9.57 0.94 -18.77
CA ASN A 344 -9.25 1.40 -20.12
C ASN A 344 -10.07 2.64 -20.50
N ARG A 345 -11.34 2.71 -20.07
CA ARG A 345 -12.16 3.92 -20.21
C ARG A 345 -11.51 5.12 -19.53
N ALA A 346 -11.03 4.93 -18.29
CA ALA A 346 -10.38 5.98 -17.51
C ALA A 346 -9.02 6.40 -18.11
N VAL A 347 -8.25 5.47 -18.69
CA VAL A 347 -6.99 5.77 -19.40
C VAL A 347 -7.27 6.56 -20.68
N LEU A 348 -8.23 6.14 -21.50
CA LEU A 348 -8.62 6.87 -22.72
C LEU A 348 -9.13 8.28 -22.39
N GLN A 349 -9.94 8.43 -21.34
CA GLN A 349 -10.42 9.73 -20.87
C GLN A 349 -9.27 10.64 -20.43
N ARG A 350 -8.28 10.10 -19.70
CA ARG A 350 -7.08 10.85 -19.33
C ARG A 350 -6.29 11.32 -20.55
N LEU A 351 -6.03 10.43 -21.51
CA LEU A 351 -5.32 10.80 -22.74
C LEU A 351 -6.04 11.93 -23.49
N LEU A 352 -7.37 11.88 -23.58
CA LEU A 352 -8.17 12.93 -24.21
C LEU A 352 -8.21 14.24 -23.41
N ALA A 353 -8.28 14.16 -22.08
CA ALA A 353 -8.30 15.31 -21.18
C ALA A 353 -6.97 16.09 -21.18
N TYR A 354 -5.86 15.42 -21.50
CA TYR A 354 -4.52 16.00 -21.55
C TYR A 354 -4.02 16.27 -22.97
N LEU A 355 -4.88 16.29 -24.00
CA LEU A 355 -4.45 16.63 -25.37
C LEU A 355 -3.95 18.08 -25.50
N ASP A 356 -4.20 18.97 -24.56
CA ASP A 356 -3.57 20.28 -24.52
C ASP A 356 -2.10 20.22 -24.06
N ALA A 357 -1.76 19.30 -23.16
CA ALA A 357 -0.41 19.09 -22.63
C ALA A 357 -0.14 17.60 -22.31
N PRO A 358 0.10 16.74 -23.33
CA PRO A 358 0.22 15.29 -23.11
C PRO A 358 1.35 14.88 -22.16
N ALA A 359 2.44 15.64 -22.12
CA ALA A 359 3.58 15.40 -21.24
C ALA A 359 3.25 15.63 -19.75
N ALA A 360 2.28 16.50 -19.45
CA ALA A 360 1.91 16.86 -18.08
C ALA A 360 1.01 15.80 -17.41
N LEU A 361 0.56 14.77 -18.14
CA LEU A 361 -0.38 13.77 -17.64
C LEU A 361 0.09 13.12 -16.33
N TRP A 362 1.36 12.75 -16.25
CA TRP A 362 1.93 12.03 -15.09
C TRP A 362 2.57 12.96 -14.08
N GLU A 363 2.82 14.22 -14.44
CA GLU A 363 3.21 15.26 -13.48
C GLU A 363 2.02 15.65 -12.60
N ASP A 364 0.82 15.72 -13.19
CA ASP A 364 -0.41 16.04 -12.47
C ASP A 364 -1.00 14.79 -11.75
N ASP A 365 -0.83 13.57 -12.29
CA ASP A 365 -1.34 12.29 -11.72
C ASP A 365 -0.17 11.34 -11.33
N GLU A 366 0.76 11.85 -10.51
CA GLU A 366 1.95 11.12 -10.05
C GLU A 366 1.59 9.84 -9.27
N GLU A 367 0.53 9.88 -8.48
CA GLU A 367 0.08 8.72 -7.70
C GLU A 367 -0.30 7.56 -8.62
N LEU A 368 -1.03 7.81 -9.71
CA LEU A 368 -1.35 6.78 -10.68
C LEU A 368 -0.10 6.27 -11.40
N ALA A 369 0.87 7.15 -11.71
CA ALA A 369 2.14 6.72 -12.27
C ALA A 369 2.86 5.74 -11.33
N MET A 370 2.92 6.05 -10.03
CA MET A 370 3.55 5.21 -9.01
C MET A 370 2.84 3.85 -8.85
N ARG A 371 1.52 3.78 -9.00
CA ARG A 371 0.78 2.50 -9.00
C ARG A 371 1.20 1.55 -10.13
N HIS A 372 1.84 2.01 -11.20
CA HIS A 372 2.36 1.10 -12.22
C HIS A 372 3.52 0.23 -11.70
N LEU A 373 4.23 0.69 -10.67
CA LEU A 373 5.32 -0.06 -10.04
C LEU A 373 4.81 -1.26 -9.24
N THR A 374 3.63 -1.14 -8.61
CA THR A 374 3.03 -2.26 -7.87
C THR A 374 2.69 -3.43 -8.79
N PHE A 375 2.52 -3.16 -10.09
CA PHE A 375 2.32 -4.18 -11.13
C PHE A 375 3.62 -4.60 -11.82
N ASN A 376 4.79 -4.21 -11.29
CA ASN A 376 6.12 -4.46 -11.87
C ASN A 376 6.25 -4.00 -13.34
N ILE A 377 5.57 -2.91 -13.73
CA ILE A 377 5.75 -2.33 -15.06
C ILE A 377 7.11 -1.67 -15.14
N MET A 378 7.94 -2.08 -16.11
CA MET A 378 9.25 -1.48 -16.34
C MET A 378 9.15 -0.35 -17.37
N PRO A 379 10.08 0.62 -17.38
CA PRO A 379 10.12 1.66 -18.40
C PRO A 379 10.14 1.10 -19.84
N SER A 380 10.76 -0.07 -20.05
CA SER A 380 10.79 -0.76 -21.35
C SER A 380 9.44 -1.31 -21.81
N ASP A 381 8.50 -1.52 -20.89
CA ASP A 381 7.15 -2.02 -21.20
C ASP A 381 6.23 -0.91 -21.73
N VAL A 382 6.47 0.35 -21.35
CA VAL A 382 5.62 1.47 -21.75
C VAL A 382 5.60 1.66 -23.28
N PRO A 383 6.74 1.65 -24.00
CA PRO A 383 6.72 1.72 -25.48
C PRO A 383 6.00 0.56 -26.15
N LEU A 384 6.04 -0.63 -25.57
CA LEU A 384 5.32 -1.79 -26.07
C LEU A 384 3.81 -1.58 -25.90
N TYR A 385 3.37 -1.12 -24.74
CA TYR A 385 1.98 -0.77 -24.48
C TYR A 385 1.47 0.31 -25.44
N CYS A 386 2.20 1.42 -25.61
CA CYS A 386 1.83 2.49 -26.54
C CYS A 386 1.68 1.99 -27.98
N ARG A 387 2.57 1.09 -28.42
CA ARG A 387 2.47 0.47 -29.76
C ARG A 387 1.23 -0.43 -29.87
N ALA A 388 0.88 -1.18 -28.83
CA ALA A 388 -0.34 -1.99 -28.80
C ALA A 388 -1.59 -1.11 -28.89
N VAL A 389 -1.63 0.03 -28.16
CA VAL A 389 -2.72 1.01 -28.26
C VAL A 389 -2.82 1.60 -29.66
N LEU A 390 -1.70 1.99 -30.28
CA LEU A 390 -1.70 2.54 -31.64
C LEU A 390 -2.18 1.51 -32.68
N ARG A 391 -1.74 0.25 -32.59
CA ARG A 391 -2.26 -0.83 -33.46
C ARG A 391 -3.74 -1.08 -33.26
N THR A 392 -4.22 -0.96 -32.02
CA THR A 392 -5.65 -1.02 -31.70
C THR A 392 -6.40 0.10 -32.43
N PHE A 393 -5.89 1.33 -32.41
CA PHE A 393 -6.47 2.45 -33.16
C PHE A 393 -6.45 2.24 -34.67
N GLN A 394 -5.32 1.80 -35.24
CA GLN A 394 -5.19 1.49 -36.67
C GLN A 394 -6.24 0.46 -37.11
N LYS A 395 -6.40 -0.63 -36.35
CA LYS A 395 -7.36 -1.69 -36.67
C LYS A 395 -8.81 -1.22 -36.56
N MET A 396 -9.16 -0.51 -35.50
CA MET A 396 -10.52 0.01 -35.30
C MET A 396 -10.90 1.12 -36.29
N GLY A 397 -9.96 2.00 -36.64
CA GLY A 397 -10.21 3.03 -37.64
C GLY A 397 -10.32 2.45 -39.06
N GLY A 398 -9.60 1.37 -39.34
CA GLY A 398 -9.58 0.72 -40.65
C GLY A 398 -9.12 1.69 -41.74
N ARG A 399 -9.83 1.75 -42.87
CA ARG A 399 -9.45 2.62 -44.01
C ARG A 399 -9.53 4.12 -43.72
N GLU A 400 -10.30 4.54 -42.71
CA GLU A 400 -10.40 5.95 -42.31
C GLU A 400 -9.24 6.38 -41.40
N TRP A 401 -8.43 5.42 -40.91
CA TRP A 401 -7.21 5.74 -40.18
C TRP A 401 -6.09 6.11 -41.15
N THR A 402 -5.82 7.41 -41.26
CA THR A 402 -4.79 7.94 -42.16
C THR A 402 -3.40 7.94 -41.50
N ASN A 403 -2.34 8.04 -42.31
CA ASN A 403 -0.97 8.22 -41.80
C ASN A 403 -0.83 9.47 -40.91
N ARG A 404 -1.67 10.49 -41.13
CA ARG A 404 -1.71 11.69 -40.30
C ARG A 404 -2.32 11.41 -38.92
N HIS A 405 -3.39 10.62 -38.86
CA HIS A 405 -3.96 10.15 -37.59
C HIS A 405 -2.95 9.30 -36.82
N ASP A 406 -2.20 8.46 -37.55
CA ASP A 406 -1.16 7.63 -36.96
C ASP A 406 -0.01 8.45 -36.37
N ALA A 407 0.51 9.41 -37.12
CA ALA A 407 1.59 10.29 -36.67
C ALA A 407 1.17 11.13 -35.45
N ILE A 408 -0.06 11.66 -35.43
CA ILE A 408 -0.52 12.51 -34.32
C ILE A 408 -0.72 11.70 -33.04
N TRP A 409 -1.30 10.51 -33.13
CA TRP A 409 -1.50 9.65 -31.96
C TRP A 409 -0.21 8.98 -31.49
N THR A 410 0.72 8.68 -32.39
CA THR A 410 2.09 8.30 -32.03
C THR A 410 2.74 9.38 -31.17
N LYS A 411 2.59 10.64 -31.56
CA LYS A 411 3.12 11.79 -30.81
C LYS A 411 2.47 11.95 -29.43
N VAL A 412 1.14 11.84 -29.33
CA VAL A 412 0.41 11.85 -28.04
C VAL A 412 0.94 10.76 -27.11
N LEU A 413 0.99 9.51 -27.62
CA LEU A 413 1.38 8.35 -26.83
C LEU A 413 2.87 8.37 -26.45
N ASN A 414 3.75 8.90 -27.30
CA ASN A 414 5.17 9.05 -26.97
C ASN A 414 5.39 10.09 -25.87
N LEU A 415 4.66 11.21 -25.90
CA LEU A 415 4.76 12.24 -24.85
C LEU A 415 4.20 11.76 -23.51
N ALA A 416 3.01 11.15 -23.53
CA ALA A 416 2.43 10.55 -22.33
C ALA A 416 3.30 9.40 -21.82
N GLY A 417 3.77 8.53 -22.71
CA GLY A 417 4.64 7.41 -22.37
C GLY A 417 5.97 7.85 -21.77
N ALA A 418 6.60 8.90 -22.33
CA ALA A 418 7.85 9.45 -21.80
C ALA A 418 7.68 9.98 -20.37
N GLY A 419 6.57 10.69 -20.10
CA GLY A 419 6.25 11.15 -18.74
C GLY A 419 6.13 9.98 -17.75
N LEU A 420 5.46 8.89 -18.13
CA LEU A 420 5.36 7.69 -17.27
C LEU A 420 6.73 7.02 -17.10
N SER A 421 7.50 6.86 -18.18
CA SER A 421 8.84 6.29 -18.12
C SER A 421 9.75 7.07 -17.18
N HIS A 422 9.70 8.40 -17.17
CA HIS A 422 10.50 9.21 -16.24
C HIS A 422 10.19 8.89 -14.77
N VAL A 423 8.90 8.78 -14.42
CA VAL A 423 8.49 8.38 -13.07
C VAL A 423 8.95 6.96 -12.75
N LEU A 424 8.76 6.03 -13.69
CA LEU A 424 9.18 4.64 -13.52
C LEU A 424 10.70 4.48 -13.39
N ILE A 425 11.51 5.22 -14.15
CA ILE A 425 12.97 5.21 -14.04
C ILE A 425 13.41 5.68 -12.66
N ALA A 426 12.86 6.81 -12.19
CA ALA A 426 13.16 7.33 -10.85
C ALA A 426 12.78 6.33 -9.75
N ALA A 427 11.70 5.59 -9.96
CA ALA A 427 11.25 4.57 -9.04
C ALA A 427 11.92 3.19 -9.20
N CYS A 428 12.56 2.89 -10.34
CA CYS A 428 13.37 1.69 -10.52
C CYS A 428 14.62 1.68 -9.65
N HIS A 429 14.98 2.82 -9.06
CA HIS A 429 16.05 2.89 -8.07
C HIS A 429 15.78 1.88 -6.94
N PRO A 430 16.73 0.97 -6.58
CA PRO A 430 16.44 -0.17 -5.71
C PRO A 430 15.77 0.19 -4.38
N ILE A 431 16.21 1.31 -3.79
CA ILE A 431 15.69 1.77 -2.52
C ILE A 431 14.31 2.43 -2.69
N THR A 432 14.05 3.12 -3.80
CA THR A 432 12.72 3.70 -4.08
C THR A 432 11.73 2.57 -4.32
N ARG A 433 12.11 1.61 -5.17
CA ARG A 433 11.33 0.40 -5.43
C ARG A 433 11.00 -0.34 -4.15
N ALA A 434 11.99 -0.59 -3.29
CA ALA A 434 11.79 -1.30 -2.04
C ALA A 434 10.82 -0.58 -1.09
N LEU A 435 10.85 0.75 -1.03
CA LEU A 435 9.90 1.54 -0.23
C LEU A 435 8.48 1.47 -0.81
N VAL A 436 8.33 1.68 -2.12
CA VAL A 436 7.04 1.64 -2.81
C VAL A 436 6.40 0.26 -2.71
N MET A 437 7.20 -0.80 -2.89
CA MET A 437 6.77 -2.19 -2.75
C MET A 437 6.62 -2.63 -1.28
N GLY A 438 7.08 -1.81 -0.34
CA GLY A 438 7.05 -2.14 1.08
C GLY A 438 7.86 -3.39 1.45
N SER A 439 8.97 -3.65 0.76
CA SER A 439 9.84 -4.82 0.92
C SER A 439 11.07 -4.49 1.76
N PRO A 440 11.11 -4.86 3.06
CA PRO A 440 12.25 -4.54 3.93
C PRO A 440 13.55 -5.20 3.45
N ASN A 441 13.46 -6.40 2.86
CA ASN A 441 14.61 -7.13 2.36
C ASN A 441 15.25 -6.43 1.15
N GLU A 442 14.44 -5.99 0.19
CA GLU A 442 14.92 -5.20 -0.95
C GLU A 442 15.49 -3.86 -0.48
N LEU A 443 14.92 -3.26 0.57
CA LEU A 443 15.39 -2.00 1.13
C LEU A 443 16.78 -2.17 1.73
N VAL A 444 16.98 -3.22 2.54
CA VAL A 444 18.27 -3.57 3.12
C VAL A 444 19.29 -3.87 2.02
N ASN A 445 18.92 -4.62 0.99
CA ASN A 445 19.80 -4.94 -0.13
C ASN A 445 20.19 -3.68 -0.93
N GLY A 446 19.22 -2.83 -1.27
CA GLY A 446 19.48 -1.56 -1.96
C GLY A 446 20.36 -0.61 -1.13
N LEU A 447 20.18 -0.56 0.19
CA LEU A 447 21.06 0.18 1.09
C LEU A 447 22.45 -0.44 1.22
N ARG A 448 22.59 -1.77 1.09
CA ARG A 448 23.90 -2.44 1.11
C ARG A 448 24.70 -2.13 -0.15
N GLU A 449 24.05 -2.12 -1.31
CA GLU A 449 24.64 -1.79 -2.61
C GLU A 449 25.06 -0.32 -2.71
N CYS A 450 24.38 0.56 -1.98
CA CYS A 450 24.72 1.97 -1.90
C CYS A 450 26.05 2.20 -1.16
N GLY A 451 26.90 3.10 -1.70
CA GLY A 451 28.16 3.51 -1.11
C GLY A 451 27.99 4.02 0.32
N ARG A 452 28.93 3.70 1.23
CA ARG A 452 28.76 3.96 2.68
C ARG A 452 28.41 5.42 3.05
N GLY A 453 28.80 6.40 2.24
CA GLY A 453 28.50 7.82 2.46
C GLY A 453 27.14 8.28 1.90
N GLU A 454 26.57 7.57 0.93
CA GLU A 454 25.36 7.99 0.20
C GLU A 454 24.08 7.36 0.74
N ARG A 455 24.20 6.34 1.60
CA ARG A 455 23.06 5.59 2.15
C ARG A 455 22.03 6.47 2.84
N ALA A 456 22.47 7.52 3.53
CA ALA A 456 21.56 8.44 4.21
C ALA A 456 20.80 9.30 3.20
N ASP A 457 21.51 9.87 2.23
CA ASP A 457 20.91 10.70 1.17
C ASP A 457 19.94 9.88 0.33
N TRP A 458 20.34 8.66 -0.04
CA TRP A 458 19.47 7.74 -0.74
C TRP A 458 18.34 7.19 0.12
N ALA A 459 18.44 7.16 1.45
CA ALA A 459 17.34 6.75 2.33
C ALA A 459 16.34 7.88 2.59
N CYS A 460 16.79 9.14 2.53
CA CYS A 460 15.99 10.32 2.89
C CYS A 460 15.39 11.04 1.67
N ALA A 461 15.99 10.91 0.48
CA ALA A 461 15.53 11.58 -0.72
C ALA A 461 15.39 10.64 -1.93
N VAL A 462 14.47 10.97 -2.83
CA VAL A 462 14.42 10.45 -4.21
C VAL A 462 14.54 11.63 -5.14
N THR A 463 15.44 11.53 -6.13
CA THR A 463 15.50 12.51 -7.22
C THR A 463 14.56 12.06 -8.33
N ILE A 464 13.45 12.78 -8.53
CA ILE A 464 12.51 12.54 -9.62
C ILE A 464 12.64 13.73 -10.58
N SER A 465 12.98 13.47 -11.85
CA SER A 465 13.15 14.52 -12.88
C SER A 465 14.14 15.63 -12.48
N GLY A 466 15.21 15.28 -11.77
CA GLY A 466 16.23 16.23 -11.31
C GLY A 466 15.85 17.01 -10.03
N GLU A 467 14.61 16.89 -9.55
CA GLU A 467 14.19 17.46 -8.26
C GLU A 467 14.39 16.44 -7.13
N SER A 468 15.18 16.81 -6.12
CA SER A 468 15.30 16.03 -4.88
C SER A 468 14.04 16.22 -4.04
N ARG A 469 13.33 15.12 -3.75
CA ARG A 469 12.13 15.09 -2.91
C ARG A 469 12.36 14.27 -1.65
N PRO A 470 11.92 14.74 -0.47
CA PRO A 470 11.96 13.93 0.75
C PRO A 470 11.05 12.70 0.60
N ARG A 471 11.50 11.53 1.07
CA ARG A 471 10.80 10.25 0.85
C ARG A 471 9.49 10.07 1.61
N ASP A 472 9.24 10.88 2.62
CA ASP A 472 8.00 10.81 3.41
C ASP A 472 6.76 10.98 2.50
N SER A 473 6.89 11.72 1.38
CA SER A 473 5.81 11.89 0.39
C SER A 473 5.41 10.63 -0.37
N LEU A 474 6.28 9.62 -0.44
CA LEU A 474 6.10 8.39 -1.23
C LEU A 474 5.43 7.27 -0.42
N ALA A 475 5.58 7.28 0.91
CA ALA A 475 4.98 6.27 1.78
C ALA A 475 3.44 6.38 1.84
N ASP A 476 2.91 7.60 1.75
CA ASP A 476 1.47 7.89 1.79
C ASP A 476 0.69 7.29 0.61
N ALA A 477 1.34 6.99 -0.52
CA ALA A 477 0.70 6.37 -1.69
C ALA A 477 0.22 4.93 -1.42
N ARG A 478 0.65 4.31 -0.31
CA ARG A 478 0.29 2.94 0.08
C ARG A 478 -0.98 2.87 0.93
N GLU A 479 -1.31 3.87 1.73
CA GLU A 479 -2.44 3.80 2.67
C GLU A 479 -3.80 3.64 1.97
N ASP A 480 -3.88 3.96 0.67
CA ASP A 480 -5.08 3.81 -0.16
C ASP A 480 -5.15 2.48 -0.95
N ALA A 481 -4.17 1.58 -0.80
CA ALA A 481 -4.19 0.26 -1.43
C ALA A 481 -4.93 -0.75 -0.53
N PRO A 482 -6.00 -1.42 -1.00
CA PRO A 482 -6.71 -2.40 -0.19
C PRO A 482 -5.80 -3.58 0.14
N ALA A 483 -5.80 -3.99 1.42
CA ALA A 483 -5.16 -5.22 1.87
C ALA A 483 -5.67 -6.41 1.04
N ASP A 484 -4.74 -7.22 0.52
CA ASP A 484 -5.01 -8.44 -0.23
C ASP A 484 -6.09 -9.28 0.49
N THR A 485 -7.26 -9.37 -0.13
CA THR A 485 -8.27 -10.37 0.24
C THR A 485 -7.92 -11.68 -0.45
N ASP A 486 -7.70 -12.70 0.37
CA ASP A 486 -7.45 -14.10 0.06
C ASP A 486 -7.92 -14.59 -1.33
N SER A 487 -6.96 -15.12 -2.08
CA SER A 487 -7.18 -15.97 -3.25
C SER A 487 -7.71 -17.33 -2.81
N PRO A 488 -8.88 -17.81 -3.29
CA PRO A 488 -9.34 -19.15 -3.00
C PRO A 488 -8.71 -20.14 -4.00
N CYS A 489 -7.79 -20.98 -3.53
CA CYS A 489 -7.51 -22.25 -4.18
C CYS A 489 -8.54 -23.28 -3.70
N GLU A 490 -9.23 -23.91 -4.64
CA GLU A 490 -10.24 -24.94 -4.42
C GLU A 490 -9.69 -26.16 -3.68
N GLY A 491 -10.47 -26.69 -2.73
CA GLY A 491 -10.16 -27.93 -2.01
C GLY A 491 -11.25 -28.35 -1.02
N VAL A 492 -12.32 -28.96 -1.54
CA VAL A 492 -13.20 -29.96 -0.90
C VAL A 492 -13.78 -29.66 0.51
N GLY A 493 -15.03 -29.18 0.50
CA GLY A 493 -16.16 -29.68 1.29
C GLY A 493 -16.08 -29.80 2.81
N VAL A 494 -16.78 -28.91 3.54
CA VAL A 494 -17.76 -29.26 4.60
C VAL A 494 -18.73 -28.07 4.77
N SER A 495 -20.02 -28.37 4.72
CA SER A 495 -21.15 -27.45 4.94
C SER A 495 -21.26 -26.98 6.40
N THR A 496 -21.65 -25.72 6.64
CA THR A 496 -22.45 -25.27 7.81
C THR A 496 -22.87 -23.78 7.64
N PRO A 497 -23.89 -23.28 8.39
CA PRO A 497 -25.02 -22.60 7.77
C PRO A 497 -24.99 -21.07 7.82
N ARG A 498 -25.73 -20.47 6.88
CA ARG A 498 -26.12 -19.06 6.82
C ARG A 498 -26.76 -18.60 8.13
N ARG A 499 -26.24 -17.52 8.73
CA ARG A 499 -26.93 -16.73 9.76
C ARG A 499 -27.31 -15.36 9.20
N ALA A 500 -28.61 -15.15 9.05
CA ALA A 500 -29.23 -13.87 8.75
C ALA A 500 -28.93 -12.87 9.87
N ARG A 501 -28.59 -11.63 9.51
CA ARG A 501 -28.51 -10.49 10.44
C ARG A 501 -29.80 -9.70 10.36
N VAL A 502 -30.66 -9.89 11.37
CA VAL A 502 -31.77 -9.00 11.70
C VAL A 502 -31.17 -7.73 12.30
N VAL A 503 -31.40 -6.58 11.67
CA VAL A 503 -31.03 -5.26 12.23
C VAL A 503 -32.24 -4.74 13.01
N LEU A 504 -32.20 -4.89 14.33
CA LEU A 504 -33.08 -4.16 15.24
C LEU A 504 -32.38 -2.86 15.64
N GLY A 505 -32.90 -1.75 15.12
CA GLY A 505 -32.51 -0.41 15.54
C GLY A 505 -33.12 -0.08 16.90
N LEU A 506 -32.27 0.25 17.88
CA LEU A 506 -32.71 0.88 19.11
C LEU A 506 -32.03 2.25 19.27
N ARG A 507 -32.88 3.24 19.09
CA ARG A 507 -32.76 4.68 19.33
C ARG A 507 -32.36 4.93 20.78
N ARG A 508 -31.31 5.73 21.03
CA ARG A 508 -31.06 6.31 22.36
C ARG A 508 -31.31 7.82 22.32
N SER A 509 -32.37 8.20 23.02
CA SER A 509 -32.65 9.55 23.49
C SER A 509 -31.60 10.00 24.50
N GLY A 510 -31.24 11.27 24.44
CA GLY A 510 -30.36 11.89 25.42
C GLY A 510 -31.05 12.09 26.77
N GLN A 511 -30.22 12.15 27.82
CA GLN A 511 -30.52 12.94 29.00
C GLN A 511 -29.21 13.31 29.70
N ARG A 512 -29.13 14.57 30.10
CA ARG A 512 -28.03 15.23 30.83
C ARG A 512 -28.24 15.09 32.34
N GLU A 513 -27.09 15.13 33.05
CA GLU A 513 -26.85 15.54 34.44
C GLU A 513 -27.11 14.57 35.62
N PRO A 514 -26.50 14.78 36.83
CA PRO A 514 -25.31 15.56 37.20
C PRO A 514 -24.30 14.81 38.14
N ARG A 515 -23.18 15.50 38.43
CA ARG A 515 -22.14 15.18 39.43
C ARG A 515 -22.69 14.95 40.85
N SER A 516 -22.09 14.03 41.60
CA SER A 516 -21.86 14.15 43.05
C SER A 516 -20.75 13.19 43.55
N ASP A 517 -19.68 13.80 44.04
CA ASP A 517 -18.99 13.55 45.31
C ASP A 517 -18.94 12.13 45.88
N TRP A 518 -17.83 11.40 45.62
CA TRP A 518 -17.30 10.37 46.53
C TRP A 518 -15.77 10.30 46.38
N LEU A 519 -15.05 11.19 47.07
CA LEU A 519 -13.60 11.06 47.35
C LEU A 519 -13.27 11.83 48.64
N ALA A 520 -13.56 11.22 49.79
CA ALA A 520 -13.07 11.65 51.09
C ALA A 520 -12.96 10.43 52.02
N ALA A 521 -11.92 9.63 51.80
CA ALA A 521 -11.31 8.79 52.80
C ALA A 521 -9.94 8.38 52.24
N TRP A 522 -8.93 8.30 53.12
CA TRP A 522 -7.54 7.92 52.88
C TRP A 522 -6.59 9.10 52.59
N GLY A 523 -6.29 9.84 53.65
CA GLY A 523 -4.99 9.70 54.32
C GLY A 523 -3.88 10.58 53.78
N GLU A 524 -3.76 11.76 54.37
CA GLU A 524 -2.57 12.60 54.35
C GLU A 524 -1.35 11.82 54.88
N GLY A 525 -0.32 11.73 54.03
CA GLY A 525 0.99 11.18 54.34
C GLY A 525 1.98 11.73 53.31
N ASP A 526 2.57 12.87 53.65
CA ASP A 526 3.72 13.56 53.05
C ASP A 526 4.25 13.06 51.69
N PHE A 527 3.82 13.73 50.61
CA PHE A 527 4.58 13.83 49.36
C PHE A 527 4.44 15.20 48.67
N ALA A 528 4.22 16.27 49.45
CA ALA A 528 4.22 17.65 48.96
C ALA A 528 5.66 18.20 48.85
N GLY A 529 6.47 17.63 47.94
CA GLY A 529 7.86 18.05 47.75
C GLY A 529 8.45 17.86 46.33
N MET A 530 7.68 17.39 45.34
CA MET A 530 8.17 17.18 43.97
C MET A 530 7.16 17.56 42.86
N ALA A 531 6.46 18.67 43.01
CA ALA A 531 5.59 19.22 41.96
C ALA A 531 6.15 20.53 41.36
N SER A 532 7.41 20.52 40.93
CA SER A 532 7.96 21.49 39.97
C SER A 532 9.28 20.96 39.44
N LYS A 533 9.27 20.38 38.23
CA LYS A 533 10.36 20.36 37.23
C LYS A 533 10.12 19.29 36.16
N ARG A 534 10.03 19.76 34.91
CA ARG A 534 10.36 19.12 33.61
C ARG A 534 9.78 17.73 33.32
N LYS A 535 9.11 17.63 32.16
CA LYS A 535 8.89 16.37 31.41
C LYS A 535 10.20 15.56 31.41
N ARG A 536 10.30 14.50 32.22
CA ARG A 536 11.44 13.58 32.19
C ARG A 536 11.24 12.62 31.02
N CYS A 537 11.85 12.91 29.88
CA CYS A 537 12.21 11.87 28.93
C CYS A 537 13.25 10.97 29.61
N PHE A 538 13.00 9.67 29.67
CA PHE A 538 14.02 8.72 30.12
C PHE A 538 15.04 8.58 29.00
N LEU A 539 16.25 9.07 29.24
CA LEU A 539 17.37 8.96 28.32
C LEU A 539 18.17 7.71 28.71
N CYS A 540 17.90 6.56 28.09
CA CYS A 540 18.80 5.41 28.24
C CYS A 540 20.09 5.69 27.46
N THR A 541 21.10 6.21 28.15
CA THR A 541 22.48 6.26 27.62
C THR A 541 23.14 4.92 27.85
N PHE A 542 23.25 4.12 26.79
CA PHE A 542 24.14 2.96 26.77
C PHE A 542 25.59 3.46 26.71
N GLN A 543 26.42 3.10 27.68
CA GLN A 543 27.86 3.37 27.65
C GLN A 543 28.58 2.44 26.66
N SER A 544 29.68 2.96 26.12
CA SER A 544 30.46 2.52 24.95
C SER A 544 30.86 1.04 24.86
N THR A 545 30.78 0.25 25.93
CA THR A 545 31.24 -1.14 25.93
C THR A 545 30.12 -2.15 25.66
N ASP A 546 28.88 -1.89 26.10
CA ASP A 546 27.76 -2.82 25.90
C ASP A 546 27.11 -2.67 24.51
N LEU A 547 27.24 -1.50 23.88
CA LEU A 547 26.71 -1.27 22.54
C LEU A 547 27.47 -2.05 21.43
N ARG A 548 28.72 -2.47 21.68
CA ARG A 548 29.49 -3.30 20.75
C ARG A 548 28.92 -4.71 20.63
N LEU A 549 28.31 -5.25 21.69
CA LEU A 549 27.63 -6.55 21.68
C LEU A 549 26.23 -6.45 21.05
N CYS A 550 25.48 -5.37 21.32
CA CYS A 550 24.16 -5.17 20.68
C CYS A 550 24.24 -4.89 19.16
N LEU A 551 25.30 -4.25 18.66
CA LEU A 551 25.44 -3.95 17.22
C LEU A 551 26.07 -5.09 16.40
N GLN A 552 26.57 -6.16 17.04
CA GLN A 552 27.06 -7.36 16.36
C GLN A 552 25.99 -8.44 16.19
N ASN A 553 24.87 -8.38 16.92
CA ASN A 553 23.74 -9.29 16.72
C ASN A 553 22.83 -8.79 15.60
N THR A 554 22.82 -9.53 14.49
CA THR A 554 21.93 -9.34 13.33
C THR A 554 20.44 -9.34 13.69
N GLU A 555 20.06 -9.88 14.84
CA GLU A 555 18.67 -10.05 15.31
C GLU A 555 18.00 -8.73 15.75
N VAL A 556 18.75 -7.67 16.06
CA VAL A 556 18.16 -6.34 16.38
C VAL A 556 17.45 -5.74 15.15
N TYR A 557 17.84 -6.15 13.94
CA TYR A 557 17.20 -5.71 12.70
C TYR A 557 15.82 -6.35 12.47
N ASP A 558 15.52 -7.51 13.07
CA ASP A 558 14.23 -8.20 12.91
C ASP A 558 13.10 -7.51 13.68
N LEU A 559 13.43 -6.72 14.70
CA LEU A 559 12.49 -5.87 15.43
C LEU A 559 12.20 -4.54 14.74
N PHE A 560 13.06 -4.12 13.80
CA PHE A 560 12.99 -2.82 13.15
C PHE A 560 11.67 -2.59 12.39
N PRO A 561 11.13 -3.55 11.61
CA PRO A 561 9.87 -3.39 10.88
C PRO A 561 8.65 -3.12 11.78
N PHE A 562 8.66 -3.64 13.01
CA PHE A 562 7.55 -3.44 13.96
C PHE A 562 7.53 -2.05 14.60
N PHE A 563 8.69 -1.40 14.69
CA PHE A 563 8.82 -0.09 15.32
C PHE A 563 8.71 1.09 14.35
N VAL A 564 8.71 0.86 13.03
CA VAL A 564 8.59 1.93 12.02
C VAL A 564 7.24 2.64 12.09
N ASN A 565 6.18 1.96 12.54
CA ASN A 565 4.85 2.56 12.71
C ASN A 565 4.65 3.28 14.06
N MET A 566 5.66 3.28 14.94
CA MET A 566 5.64 4.07 16.18
C MET A 566 6.37 5.40 15.97
N SER A 567 6.02 6.44 16.73
CA SER A 567 6.67 7.76 16.66
C SER A 567 8.11 7.68 17.18
N VAL A 568 9.01 7.18 16.34
CA VAL A 568 10.43 7.03 16.63
C VAL A 568 11.14 8.32 16.25
N HIS A 569 11.63 9.05 17.25
CA HIS A 569 12.51 10.19 16.99
C HIS A 569 13.96 9.74 16.91
N LEU A 570 14.52 9.86 15.70
CA LEU A 570 15.94 9.65 15.43
C LEU A 570 16.70 10.95 15.73
N HIS A 571 17.54 10.92 16.76
CA HIS A 571 18.47 12.01 17.06
C HIS A 571 19.90 11.59 16.72
N LEU A 572 20.58 12.43 15.95
CA LEU A 572 22.03 12.34 15.73
C LEU A 572 22.75 13.12 16.83
N VAL A 573 23.43 12.40 17.72
CA VAL A 573 24.29 13.00 18.76
C VAL A 573 25.68 12.39 18.61
N GLN A 574 26.67 13.23 18.29
CA GLN A 574 28.08 12.83 18.11
C GLN A 574 28.31 11.76 17.02
N GLY A 575 27.61 11.83 15.90
CA GLY A 575 27.81 10.91 14.76
C GLY A 575 27.27 9.49 14.98
N GLN A 576 26.67 9.21 16.14
CA GLN A 576 25.94 7.97 16.39
C GLN A 576 24.43 8.24 16.41
N ARG A 577 23.67 7.36 15.76
CA ARG A 577 22.21 7.44 15.72
C ARG A 577 21.65 6.90 17.04
N ARG A 578 20.82 7.70 17.70
CA ARG A 578 20.05 7.28 18.88
C ARG A 578 18.58 7.18 18.49
N VAL A 579 18.00 6.02 18.78
CA VAL A 579 16.58 5.73 18.61
C VAL A 579 15.92 6.00 19.96
N LEU A 580 15.08 7.02 20.04
CA LEU A 580 14.30 7.33 21.24
C LEU A 580 12.96 6.62 21.14
N PHE A 581 12.72 5.64 22.01
CA PHE A 581 11.42 5.02 22.14
C PHE A 581 10.62 5.66 23.28
N TYR A 582 9.37 6.02 22.99
CA TYR A 582 8.44 6.42 24.04
C TYR A 582 7.90 5.18 24.76
N LEU A 583 8.35 4.99 26.00
CA LEU A 583 7.95 3.88 26.88
C LEU A 583 6.43 3.69 26.95
N LYS A 584 5.64 4.76 26.91
CA LYS A 584 4.16 4.68 26.97
C LYS A 584 3.55 3.99 25.75
N GLU A 585 4.10 4.22 24.57
CA GLU A 585 3.63 3.61 23.33
C GLU A 585 4.05 2.14 23.27
N LEU A 586 5.32 1.86 23.61
CA LEU A 586 5.86 0.50 23.71
C LEU A 586 5.07 -0.37 24.69
N TRP A 587 4.68 0.23 25.82
CA TRP A 587 3.85 -0.39 26.83
C TRP A 587 2.45 -0.76 26.33
N GLY A 588 1.92 -0.02 25.36
CA GLY A 588 0.55 -0.15 24.89
C GLY A 588 -0.47 0.53 25.80
N ASP A 589 -0.21 1.75 26.27
CA ASP A 589 -1.19 2.49 27.08
C ASP A 589 -2.48 2.75 26.27
N SER A 590 -3.58 2.10 26.67
CA SER A 590 -4.90 2.23 26.04
C SER A 590 -5.50 3.63 26.12
N ARG A 591 -4.90 4.54 26.90
CA ARG A 591 -5.32 5.95 26.98
C ARG A 591 -4.67 6.81 25.91
N LEU A 592 -3.64 6.32 25.24
CA LEU A 592 -3.08 7.00 24.08
C LEU A 592 -4.13 7.02 22.98
N LYS A 593 -4.37 8.21 22.44
CA LYS A 593 -5.25 8.43 21.31
C LYS A 593 -4.41 8.89 20.14
N GLY A 594 -4.71 8.38 18.95
CA GLY A 594 -4.15 8.90 17.70
C GLY A 594 -4.60 10.32 17.42
N GLU A 595 -4.10 10.91 16.33
CA GLU A 595 -4.49 12.24 15.88
C GLU A 595 -5.98 12.32 15.50
N ASP A 596 -6.54 11.17 15.10
CA ASP A 596 -7.96 10.95 14.85
C ASP A 596 -8.84 10.90 16.12
N GLY A 597 -8.23 10.87 17.31
CA GLY A 597 -8.92 10.78 18.60
C GLY A 597 -9.36 9.36 18.99
N GLU A 598 -9.12 8.37 18.13
CA GLU A 598 -9.34 6.95 18.41
C GLU A 598 -8.19 6.38 19.26
N PRO A 599 -8.40 5.34 20.08
CA PRO A 599 -7.33 4.75 20.87
C PRO A 599 -6.23 4.22 19.95
N PHE A 600 -4.99 4.65 20.20
CA PHE A 600 -3.79 4.34 19.41
C PHE A 600 -3.58 2.82 19.26
N PHE A 601 -3.99 2.06 20.27
CA PHE A 601 -4.12 0.61 20.20
C PHE A 601 -5.59 0.22 20.39
N PRO A 602 -6.33 -0.13 19.32
CA PRO A 602 -7.75 -0.44 19.41
C PRO A 602 -8.04 -1.65 20.31
N THR A 603 -7.04 -2.52 20.50
CA THR A 603 -7.11 -3.61 21.49
C THR A 603 -5.80 -3.72 22.26
N GLN A 604 -5.83 -4.27 23.47
CA GLN A 604 -4.61 -4.62 24.21
C GLN A 604 -3.74 -5.66 23.48
N HIS A 605 -4.29 -6.34 22.48
CA HIS A 605 -3.59 -7.36 21.69
C HIS A 605 -2.76 -6.78 20.57
N SER A 606 -3.11 -5.58 20.09
CA SER A 606 -2.31 -4.83 19.12
C SER A 606 -1.20 -4.01 19.78
N ALA A 607 -1.12 -4.00 21.12
CA ALA A 607 -0.03 -3.36 21.84
C ALA A 607 1.32 -4.04 21.53
N PRO A 608 2.40 -3.27 21.29
CA PRO A 608 3.72 -3.80 20.91
C PRO A 608 4.24 -4.82 21.93
N LEU A 609 4.16 -4.53 23.23
CA LEU A 609 4.58 -5.47 24.26
C LEU A 609 3.81 -6.80 24.22
N THR A 610 2.50 -6.75 23.93
CA THR A 610 1.70 -7.98 23.80
C THR A 610 2.09 -8.78 22.56
N LEU A 611 2.41 -8.11 21.44
CA LEU A 611 2.90 -8.78 20.23
C LEU A 611 4.28 -9.41 20.45
N LEU A 612 5.21 -8.68 21.07
CA LEU A 612 6.55 -9.18 21.38
C LEU A 612 6.50 -10.42 22.28
N THR A 613 5.64 -10.41 23.30
CA THR A 613 5.46 -11.58 24.17
C THR A 613 4.73 -12.76 23.50
N LYS A 614 4.06 -12.56 22.36
CA LYS A 614 3.44 -13.66 21.58
C LYS A 614 4.42 -14.36 20.67
N MET A 615 5.50 -13.71 20.24
CA MET A 615 6.48 -14.29 19.33
C MET A 615 7.26 -15.46 19.99
N ASN A 616 7.20 -15.57 21.32
CA ASN A 616 7.81 -16.65 22.10
C ASN A 616 9.30 -16.88 21.78
N ASP A 617 9.97 -15.81 21.34
CA ASP A 617 11.39 -15.81 21.05
C ASP A 617 12.16 -15.35 22.29
N THR A 618 13.01 -16.24 22.80
CA THR A 618 13.86 -16.00 23.97
C THR A 618 14.78 -14.80 23.77
N ALA A 619 15.29 -14.59 22.55
CA ALA A 619 16.19 -13.48 22.24
C ALA A 619 15.47 -12.13 22.34
N ILE A 620 14.23 -12.06 21.83
CA ILE A 620 13.39 -10.86 21.92
C ILE A 620 13.00 -10.59 23.38
N THR A 621 12.65 -11.61 24.16
CA THR A 621 12.31 -11.44 25.58
C THR A 621 13.50 -11.02 26.44
N ALA A 622 14.72 -11.44 26.07
CA ALA A 622 15.96 -11.04 26.75
C ALA A 622 16.41 -9.63 26.38
N HIS A 623 15.73 -8.95 25.44
CA HIS A 623 16.09 -7.59 25.06
C HIS A 623 15.91 -6.63 26.25
N PRO A 624 16.90 -5.80 26.62
CA PRO A 624 16.85 -4.96 27.82
C PRO A 624 15.63 -4.04 27.92
N VAL A 625 15.12 -3.57 26.79
CA VAL A 625 13.90 -2.73 26.75
C VAL A 625 12.65 -3.55 27.09
N VAL A 626 12.56 -4.78 26.59
CA VAL A 626 11.43 -5.68 26.89
C VAL A 626 11.48 -6.08 28.36
N ASP A 627 12.66 -6.47 28.85
CA ASP A 627 12.88 -6.77 30.26
C ASP A 627 12.46 -5.59 31.16
N HIS A 628 12.94 -4.38 30.86
CA HIS A 628 12.56 -3.19 31.61
C HIS A 628 11.05 -2.90 31.60
N LEU A 629 10.39 -3.05 30.44
CA LEU A 629 8.94 -2.88 30.32
C LEU A 629 8.16 -3.94 31.11
N VAL A 630 8.61 -5.19 31.07
CA VAL A 630 8.01 -6.30 31.81
C VAL A 630 8.17 -6.08 33.31
N ASN A 631 9.36 -5.68 33.77
CA ASN A 631 9.62 -5.37 35.18
C ASN A 631 8.79 -4.19 35.67
N LEU A 632 8.71 -3.12 34.88
CA LEU A 632 7.85 -1.99 35.21
C LEU A 632 6.36 -2.40 35.28
N LYS A 633 5.90 -3.32 34.42
CA LYS A 633 4.52 -3.87 34.45
C LYS A 633 4.28 -4.79 35.63
N TRP A 634 5.31 -5.54 36.01
CA TRP A 634 5.30 -6.33 37.21
C TRP A 634 5.11 -5.45 38.44
N ASP A 635 5.96 -4.44 38.61
CA ASP A 635 5.96 -3.57 39.78
C ASP A 635 4.69 -2.72 39.90
N LEU A 636 4.21 -2.15 38.79
CA LEU A 636 3.04 -1.27 38.82
C LEU A 636 1.71 -2.01 38.97
N TYR A 637 1.59 -3.24 38.44
CA TYR A 637 0.29 -3.91 38.34
C TYR A 637 0.31 -5.38 38.74
N ALA A 638 1.21 -6.17 38.15
CA ALA A 638 1.12 -7.63 38.26
C ALA A 638 1.45 -8.12 39.67
N LYS A 639 2.44 -7.52 40.36
CA LYS A 639 2.91 -7.92 41.69
C LYS A 639 1.79 -7.89 42.73
N ARG A 640 1.04 -6.79 42.85
CA ARG A 640 -0.08 -6.69 43.80
C ARG A 640 -1.17 -7.71 43.51
N ARG A 641 -1.53 -7.88 42.24
CA ARG A 641 -2.57 -8.83 41.82
C ARG A 641 -2.14 -10.27 42.05
N PHE A 642 -0.88 -10.59 41.76
CA PHE A 642 -0.26 -11.88 42.02
C PHE A 642 -0.29 -12.19 43.52
N LEU A 643 0.26 -11.30 44.36
CA LEU A 643 0.27 -11.47 45.81
C LEU A 643 -1.13 -11.62 46.39
N THR A 644 -2.12 -10.85 45.91
CA THR A 644 -3.51 -10.99 46.37
C THR A 644 -4.05 -12.40 46.12
N VAL A 645 -3.82 -12.96 44.93
CA VAL A 645 -4.24 -14.34 44.62
C VAL A 645 -3.49 -15.34 45.48
N GLN A 646 -2.18 -15.18 45.65
CA GLN A 646 -1.40 -16.11 46.48
C GLN A 646 -1.81 -16.06 47.95
N TYR A 647 -2.11 -14.87 48.51
CA TYR A 647 -2.62 -14.75 49.87
C TYR A 647 -3.97 -15.44 50.05
N LEU A 648 -4.88 -15.31 49.07
CA LEU A 648 -6.15 -16.04 49.10
C LEU A 648 -5.92 -17.55 49.09
N SER A 649 -5.04 -18.05 48.22
CA SER A 649 -4.70 -19.49 48.17
C SER A 649 -4.00 -19.98 49.44
N LEU A 650 -3.07 -19.20 50.00
CA LEU A 650 -2.38 -19.54 51.24
C LEU A 650 -3.37 -19.60 52.41
N LEU A 651 -4.28 -18.62 52.52
CA LEU A 651 -5.32 -18.60 53.54
C LEU A 651 -6.28 -19.79 53.39
N GLN A 652 -6.63 -20.17 52.16
CA GLN A 652 -7.42 -21.37 51.88
C GLN A 652 -6.71 -22.64 52.39
N VAL A 653 -5.42 -22.82 52.06
CA VAL A 653 -4.61 -23.99 52.44
C VAL A 653 -4.44 -24.09 53.95
N LEU A 654 -4.16 -22.97 54.63
CA LEU A 654 -4.02 -22.92 56.08
C LEU A 654 -5.35 -23.22 56.77
N SER A 655 -6.45 -22.63 56.30
CA SER A 655 -7.78 -22.89 56.85
C SER A 655 -8.22 -24.34 56.62
N PHE A 656 -7.90 -24.91 55.44
CA PHE A 656 -8.15 -26.32 55.13
C PHE A 656 -7.37 -27.23 56.09
N SER A 657 -6.06 -26.99 56.24
CA SER A 657 -5.19 -27.79 57.08
C SER A 657 -5.59 -27.71 58.56
N CYS A 658 -5.94 -26.52 59.05
CA CYS A 658 -6.50 -26.34 60.39
C CYS A 658 -7.81 -27.13 60.57
N GLY A 659 -8.77 -26.98 59.64
CA GLY A 659 -10.10 -27.57 59.78
C GLY A 659 -10.16 -29.10 59.61
N TYR A 660 -9.28 -29.67 58.78
CA TYR A 660 -9.33 -31.10 58.41
C TYR A 660 -8.16 -31.94 58.94
N VAL A 661 -7.03 -31.33 59.33
CA VAL A 661 -5.82 -32.07 59.71
C VAL A 661 -5.39 -31.74 61.13
N TRP A 662 -5.13 -30.47 61.44
CA TRP A 662 -4.46 -30.10 62.69
C TRP A 662 -5.40 -29.95 63.89
N LEU A 663 -6.58 -29.36 63.71
CA LEU A 663 -7.50 -29.04 64.81
C LEU A 663 -8.65 -30.05 64.94
N VAL A 664 -8.47 -31.26 64.40
CA VAL A 664 -9.49 -32.33 64.46
C VAL A 664 -9.83 -32.73 65.90
N HIS A 665 -8.90 -32.53 66.84
CA HIS A 665 -9.06 -32.85 68.27
C HIS A 665 -9.56 -31.68 69.14
N LEU A 666 -9.68 -30.47 68.59
CA LEU A 666 -10.24 -29.32 69.31
C LEU A 666 -11.78 -29.37 69.32
N PRO A 667 -12.45 -28.51 70.13
CA PRO A 667 -13.91 -28.39 70.09
C PRO A 667 -14.43 -28.24 68.65
N PRO A 668 -15.49 -28.98 68.28
CA PRO A 668 -15.94 -29.13 66.90
C PRO A 668 -16.31 -27.78 66.25
N GLU A 669 -16.67 -26.78 67.05
CA GLU A 669 -16.99 -25.42 66.61
C GLU A 669 -15.80 -24.73 65.95
N ILE A 670 -14.59 -24.91 66.51
CA ILE A 670 -13.37 -24.28 65.99
C ILE A 670 -12.98 -24.94 64.66
N GLY A 671 -12.99 -26.28 64.62
CA GLY A 671 -12.73 -27.03 63.39
C GLY A 671 -13.72 -26.66 62.27
N MET A 672 -15.00 -26.56 62.62
CA MET A 672 -16.06 -26.18 61.69
C MET A 672 -15.88 -24.75 61.16
N PHE A 673 -15.49 -23.80 62.01
CA PHE A 673 -15.19 -22.43 61.58
C PHE A 673 -14.09 -22.40 60.50
N PHE A 674 -12.97 -23.09 60.70
CA PHE A 674 -11.88 -23.13 59.70
C PHE A 674 -12.29 -23.83 58.40
N ARG A 675 -13.15 -24.86 58.46
CA ARG A 675 -13.73 -25.49 57.27
C ARG A 675 -14.62 -24.52 56.50
N ALA A 676 -15.50 -23.81 57.20
CA ALA A 676 -16.38 -22.80 56.61
C ALA A 676 -15.58 -21.68 55.93
N VAL A 677 -14.52 -21.18 56.57
CA VAL A 677 -13.59 -20.21 55.97
C VAL A 677 -12.94 -20.80 54.73
N SER A 678 -12.44 -22.03 54.79
CA SER A 678 -11.80 -22.67 53.65
C SER A 678 -12.75 -22.84 52.45
N TRP A 679 -14.02 -23.19 52.66
CA TRP A 679 -15.03 -23.26 51.59
C TRP A 679 -15.37 -21.90 51.02
N ALA A 680 -15.55 -20.89 51.87
CA ALA A 680 -15.79 -19.53 51.40
C ALA A 680 -14.64 -19.07 50.48
N MET A 681 -13.40 -19.37 50.85
CA MET A 681 -12.22 -19.08 50.05
C MET A 681 -12.16 -19.88 48.74
N SER A 682 -12.55 -21.16 48.78
CA SER A 682 -12.68 -22.03 47.61
C SER A 682 -13.71 -21.47 46.60
N ALA A 683 -14.91 -21.13 47.06
CA ALA A 683 -15.95 -20.54 46.22
C ALA A 683 -15.50 -19.21 45.60
N VAL A 684 -14.81 -18.37 46.37
CA VAL A 684 -14.22 -17.11 45.87
C VAL A 684 -13.14 -17.40 44.81
N ALA A 685 -12.29 -18.41 45.00
CA ALA A 685 -11.26 -18.80 44.04
C ALA A 685 -11.89 -19.30 42.72
N ILE A 686 -12.92 -20.15 42.80
CA ILE A 686 -13.68 -20.63 41.63
C ILE A 686 -14.32 -19.43 40.90
N TRP A 687 -14.97 -18.52 41.63
CA TRP A 687 -15.57 -17.32 41.04
C TRP A 687 -14.55 -16.44 40.33
N ILE A 688 -13.38 -16.18 40.94
CA ILE A 688 -12.28 -15.43 40.33
C ILE A 688 -11.78 -16.13 39.06
N PHE A 689 -11.67 -17.45 39.07
CA PHE A 689 -11.23 -18.20 37.89
C PHE A 689 -12.27 -18.14 36.76
N VAL A 690 -13.54 -18.45 37.05
CA VAL A 690 -14.63 -18.44 36.06
C VAL A 690 -14.82 -17.04 35.47
N SER A 691 -14.81 -16.00 36.29
CA SER A 691 -14.91 -14.61 35.81
C SER A 691 -13.75 -14.21 34.89
N ARG A 692 -12.52 -14.69 35.16
CA ARG A 692 -11.36 -14.51 34.27
C ARG A 692 -11.54 -15.25 32.94
N VAL A 693 -11.94 -16.52 32.98
CA VAL A 693 -12.18 -17.34 31.79
C VAL A 693 -13.25 -16.72 30.89
N VAL A 694 -14.38 -16.30 31.46
CA VAL A 694 -15.46 -15.62 30.72
C VAL A 694 -14.98 -14.30 30.12
N THR A 695 -14.22 -13.51 30.88
CA THR A 695 -13.68 -12.23 30.39
C THR A 695 -12.67 -12.44 29.25
N GLN A 696 -11.80 -13.43 29.37
CA GLN A 696 -10.82 -13.78 28.34
C GLN A 696 -11.52 -14.28 27.07
N ARG A 697 -12.52 -15.17 27.21
CA ARG A 697 -13.30 -15.65 26.07
C ARG A 697 -14.05 -14.52 25.36
N LYS A 698 -14.66 -13.59 26.10
CA LYS A 698 -15.33 -12.40 25.53
C LYS A 698 -14.37 -11.46 24.80
N ARG A 699 -13.10 -11.44 25.19
CA ARG A 699 -12.06 -10.58 24.60
C ARG A 699 -11.22 -11.27 23.52
N GLY A 700 -11.47 -12.55 23.23
CA GLY A 700 -10.65 -13.34 22.30
C GLY A 700 -9.23 -13.62 22.83
N VAL A 701 -9.04 -13.64 24.16
CA VAL A 701 -7.74 -13.94 24.78
C VAL A 701 -7.62 -15.46 24.94
N THR A 702 -7.39 -16.14 23.83
CA THR A 702 -7.29 -17.60 23.74
C THR A 702 -5.91 -18.04 23.27
N ARG A 703 -5.53 -19.27 23.64
CA ARG A 703 -4.35 -19.99 23.13
C ARG A 703 -4.70 -21.46 22.93
N PRO A 704 -4.10 -22.16 21.96
CA PRO A 704 -4.31 -23.59 21.74
C PRO A 704 -3.52 -24.42 22.79
N LEU A 705 -3.59 -24.05 24.07
CA LEU A 705 -2.90 -24.70 25.18
C LEU A 705 -3.91 -24.94 26.30
N LEU A 706 -4.11 -26.21 26.65
CA LEU A 706 -4.90 -26.64 27.80
C LEU A 706 -3.97 -27.39 28.76
N PHE A 707 -3.78 -26.83 29.96
CA PHE A 707 -2.87 -27.40 30.98
C PHE A 707 -1.43 -27.62 30.49
N GLY A 708 -0.94 -26.74 29.64
CA GLY A 708 0.39 -26.84 29.02
C GLY A 708 0.49 -27.83 27.86
N VAL A 709 -0.60 -28.49 27.48
CA VAL A 709 -0.66 -29.39 26.31
C VAL A 709 -1.32 -28.66 25.15
N GLU A 710 -0.73 -28.76 23.96
CA GLU A 710 -1.31 -28.17 22.75
C GLU A 710 -2.63 -28.86 22.40
N THR A 711 -3.68 -28.05 22.17
CA THR A 711 -5.03 -28.52 21.82
C THR A 711 -5.46 -28.00 20.46
N SER A 712 -6.26 -28.78 19.74
CA SER A 712 -6.85 -28.38 18.45
C SER A 712 -7.85 -27.22 18.55
N PHE A 713 -8.33 -26.92 19.76
CA PHE A 713 -9.25 -25.83 20.02
C PHE A 713 -8.61 -24.74 20.89
N GLU A 714 -9.11 -23.53 20.74
CA GLU A 714 -8.68 -22.35 21.47
C GLU A 714 -9.23 -22.32 22.90
N CYS A 715 -8.33 -22.38 23.88
CA CYS A 715 -8.64 -22.30 25.30
C CYS A 715 -8.37 -20.89 25.85
N PRO A 716 -9.19 -20.35 26.77
CA PRO A 716 -8.87 -19.11 27.47
C PRO A 716 -7.51 -19.19 28.17
N PHE A 717 -6.70 -18.14 28.08
CA PHE A 717 -5.32 -18.13 28.57
C PHE A 717 -5.15 -18.63 30.01
N SER A 718 -6.07 -18.29 30.92
CA SER A 718 -6.01 -18.75 32.32
C SER A 718 -6.20 -20.26 32.47
N SER A 719 -6.92 -20.90 31.55
CA SER A 719 -7.13 -22.35 31.50
C SER A 719 -5.91 -23.10 30.97
N GLY A 720 -4.99 -22.41 30.27
CA GLY A 720 -3.74 -23.01 29.80
C GLY A 720 -2.72 -23.28 30.92
N SER A 721 -2.85 -22.61 32.07
CA SER A 721 -1.95 -22.80 33.22
C SER A 721 -2.35 -24.03 34.05
N SER A 722 -1.41 -24.97 34.20
CA SER A 722 -1.58 -26.15 35.06
C SER A 722 -1.87 -25.78 36.52
N TRP A 723 -1.26 -24.71 37.03
CA TRP A 723 -1.47 -24.23 38.40
C TRP A 723 -2.91 -23.77 38.66
N ASN A 724 -3.47 -22.97 37.74
CA ASN A 724 -4.86 -22.53 37.88
C ASN A 724 -5.83 -23.71 37.79
N PHE A 725 -5.51 -24.73 37.00
CA PHE A 725 -6.30 -25.95 36.94
C PHE A 725 -6.23 -26.75 38.23
N MET A 726 -5.05 -26.95 38.81
CA MET A 726 -4.90 -27.62 40.10
C MET A 726 -5.70 -26.90 41.20
N ARG A 727 -5.71 -25.56 41.21
CA ARG A 727 -6.54 -24.76 42.12
C ARG A 727 -8.03 -24.96 41.87
N LEU A 728 -8.46 -24.96 40.61
CA LEU A 728 -9.85 -25.17 40.25
C LEU A 728 -10.34 -26.57 40.66
N VAL A 729 -9.53 -27.61 40.41
CA VAL A 729 -9.86 -29.00 40.75
C VAL A 729 -9.90 -29.18 42.26
N SER A 730 -8.90 -28.71 42.99
CA SER A 730 -8.89 -28.81 44.46
C SER A 730 -10.07 -28.07 45.09
N SER A 731 -10.35 -26.84 44.65
CA SER A 731 -11.49 -26.05 45.11
C SER A 731 -12.83 -26.70 44.73
N GLY A 732 -12.94 -27.23 43.51
CA GLY A 732 -14.15 -27.91 43.03
C GLY A 732 -14.44 -29.22 43.77
N ILE A 733 -13.40 -30.01 44.08
CA ILE A 733 -13.54 -31.21 44.92
C ILE A 733 -13.95 -30.78 46.34
N GLN A 734 -13.30 -29.76 46.90
CA GLN A 734 -13.59 -29.26 48.24
C GLN A 734 -15.05 -28.78 48.39
N ASP A 735 -15.58 -28.04 47.42
CA ASP A 735 -16.95 -27.51 47.46
C ASP A 735 -18.00 -28.54 47.00
N GLY A 736 -17.70 -29.32 45.97
CA GLY A 736 -18.62 -30.31 45.40
C GLY A 736 -18.84 -31.52 46.28
N TYR A 737 -17.87 -31.85 47.13
CA TYR A 737 -18.01 -32.89 48.15
C TYR A 737 -18.96 -32.51 49.29
N ASN A 738 -19.34 -31.24 49.37
CA ASN A 738 -19.80 -30.62 50.58
C ASN A 738 -21.32 -30.42 50.69
N SER A 739 -22.09 -30.68 49.63
CA SER A 739 -23.52 -30.32 49.61
C SER A 739 -24.44 -31.34 50.30
N ASP A 740 -24.16 -32.64 50.19
CA ASP A 740 -25.09 -33.69 50.69
C ASP A 740 -24.57 -34.44 51.93
N VAL A 741 -23.25 -34.49 52.14
CA VAL A 741 -22.61 -35.23 53.25
C VAL A 741 -22.70 -34.47 54.58
N TRP A 742 -22.78 -33.13 54.54
CA TRP A 742 -22.71 -32.29 55.74
C TRP A 742 -23.93 -32.33 56.64
N THR A 743 -25.11 -32.52 56.05
CA THR A 743 -26.36 -32.57 56.80
C THR A 743 -26.54 -33.89 57.55
N HIS A 744 -25.79 -34.94 57.18
CA HIS A 744 -25.87 -36.26 57.83
C HIS A 744 -24.64 -36.63 58.67
N PHE A 745 -23.43 -36.15 58.35
CA PHE A 745 -22.18 -36.70 58.93
C PHE A 745 -21.35 -35.73 59.79
N GLY A 746 -21.84 -34.52 60.05
CA GLY A 746 -21.08 -33.44 60.71
C GLY A 746 -20.68 -33.68 62.19
N VAL A 747 -21.27 -34.67 62.87
CA VAL A 747 -21.03 -34.92 64.31
C VAL A 747 -20.30 -36.26 64.57
N GLU A 748 -20.56 -37.31 63.80
CA GLU A 748 -20.02 -38.66 64.10
C GLU A 748 -18.54 -38.86 63.68
N TYR A 749 -18.00 -38.01 62.82
CA TYR A 749 -16.65 -38.21 62.26
C TYR A 749 -15.48 -37.82 63.17
N SER A 750 -15.75 -37.33 64.39
CA SER A 750 -14.69 -37.13 65.40
C SER A 750 -14.20 -38.45 66.02
N VAL A 751 -14.88 -39.58 65.74
CA VAL A 751 -14.65 -40.88 66.41
C VAL A 751 -14.42 -42.04 65.42
N GLY A 752 -13.39 -41.94 64.57
CA GLY A 752 -12.64 -43.10 64.05
C GLY A 752 -13.29 -44.09 63.07
N HIS A 753 -14.55 -43.95 62.66
CA HIS A 753 -15.24 -44.93 61.77
C HIS A 753 -15.53 -44.40 60.35
N GLY A 754 -14.81 -43.37 59.92
CA GLY A 754 -15.03 -42.76 58.62
C GLY A 754 -14.72 -43.69 57.44
N HIS A 755 -15.59 -43.70 56.43
CA HIS A 755 -15.34 -44.37 55.16
C HIS A 755 -13.96 -43.97 54.59
N TYR A 756 -13.11 -44.96 54.30
CA TYR A 756 -11.73 -44.82 53.77
C TYR A 756 -11.61 -43.78 52.63
N TYR A 757 -12.62 -43.69 51.79
CA TYR A 757 -12.71 -42.72 50.68
C TYR A 757 -12.64 -41.26 51.13
N HIS A 758 -13.18 -40.92 52.30
CA HIS A 758 -13.16 -39.55 52.84
C HIS A 758 -11.74 -39.12 53.19
N VAL A 759 -11.02 -39.98 53.92
CA VAL A 759 -9.63 -39.72 54.32
C VAL A 759 -8.74 -39.59 53.08
N LEU A 760 -8.92 -40.48 52.10
CA LEU A 760 -8.18 -40.41 50.84
C LEU A 760 -8.47 -39.10 50.09
N LEU A 761 -9.74 -38.69 49.98
CA LEU A 761 -10.11 -37.47 49.28
C LEU A 761 -9.55 -36.22 49.96
N VAL A 762 -9.68 -36.13 51.29
CA VAL A 762 -9.11 -35.03 52.09
C VAL A 762 -7.59 -34.98 51.91
N ALA A 763 -6.91 -36.13 51.90
CA ALA A 763 -5.48 -36.20 51.65
C ALA A 763 -5.12 -35.71 50.24
N VAL A 764 -5.84 -36.13 49.21
CA VAL A 764 -5.63 -35.68 47.83
C VAL A 764 -5.85 -34.18 47.69
N VAL A 765 -6.94 -33.64 48.24
CA VAL A 765 -7.22 -32.19 48.24
C VAL A 765 -6.13 -31.43 48.99
N SER A 766 -5.70 -31.92 50.16
CA SER A 766 -4.60 -31.33 50.92
C SER A 766 -3.32 -31.23 50.09
N ILE A 767 -2.92 -32.33 49.44
CA ILE A 767 -1.72 -32.39 48.59
C ILE A 767 -1.84 -31.40 47.43
N LEU A 768 -2.98 -31.37 46.73
CA LEU A 768 -3.19 -30.45 45.61
C LEU A 768 -3.16 -28.97 46.05
N LEU A 769 -3.76 -28.66 47.20
CA LEU A 769 -3.75 -27.31 47.77
C LEU A 769 -2.33 -26.89 48.12
N TRP A 770 -1.56 -27.73 48.83
CA TRP A 770 -0.16 -27.43 49.18
C TRP A 770 0.73 -27.31 47.95
N LEU A 771 0.58 -28.19 46.95
CA LEU A 771 1.29 -28.06 45.68
C LEU A 771 0.96 -26.73 44.99
N SER A 772 -0.31 -26.32 44.99
CA SER A 772 -0.72 -25.02 44.42
C SER A 772 -0.20 -23.81 45.22
N ALA A 773 0.09 -23.99 46.51
CA ALA A 773 0.69 -22.96 47.37
C ALA A 773 2.19 -22.80 47.10
N CYS A 774 2.88 -23.83 46.59
CA CYS A 774 4.27 -23.72 46.14
C CYS A 774 4.45 -22.67 45.02
N GLU A 775 3.39 -22.27 44.32
CA GLU A 775 3.44 -21.16 43.37
C GLU A 775 3.87 -19.84 44.02
N LEU A 776 3.62 -19.64 45.32
CA LEU A 776 4.12 -18.47 46.05
C LEU A 776 5.65 -18.40 46.04
N MET A 777 6.31 -19.56 45.98
CA MET A 777 7.76 -19.61 45.94
C MET A 777 8.33 -19.14 44.59
N LEU A 778 7.54 -19.09 43.51
CA LEU A 778 7.95 -18.52 42.21
C LEU A 778 8.25 -17.00 42.28
N VAL A 779 7.96 -16.34 43.39
CA VAL A 779 8.37 -14.94 43.63
C VAL A 779 9.90 -14.83 43.78
N SER A 780 10.55 -15.88 44.26
CA SER A 780 12.02 -15.94 44.37
C SER A 780 12.60 -16.53 43.09
N GLU A 781 13.55 -15.84 42.48
CA GLU A 781 14.24 -16.26 41.25
C GLU A 781 14.97 -17.61 41.44
N ASP A 782 15.63 -17.78 42.58
CA ASP A 782 16.30 -19.03 42.95
C ASP A 782 15.32 -20.20 43.01
N THR A 783 14.13 -19.94 43.56
CA THR A 783 13.11 -20.98 43.66
C THR A 783 12.39 -21.22 42.35
N ALA A 784 12.17 -20.20 41.54
CA ALA A 784 11.65 -20.37 40.17
C ALA A 784 12.58 -21.27 39.35
N THR A 785 13.89 -21.04 39.45
CA THR A 785 14.92 -21.88 38.81
C THR A 785 14.85 -23.32 39.31
N MET A 786 14.75 -23.51 40.64
CA MET A 786 14.62 -24.84 41.24
C MET A 786 13.34 -25.56 40.81
N ILE A 787 12.20 -24.86 40.73
CA ILE A 787 10.91 -25.42 40.30
C ILE A 787 10.96 -25.80 38.82
N VAL A 788 11.52 -24.96 37.94
CA VAL A 788 11.72 -25.29 36.52
C VAL A 788 12.60 -26.52 36.36
N GLY A 789 13.72 -26.59 37.10
CA GLY A 789 14.58 -27.78 37.14
C GLY A 789 13.81 -29.02 37.59
N THR A 790 12.98 -28.89 38.62
CA THR A 790 12.13 -29.98 39.14
C THR A 790 11.11 -30.44 38.10
N TYR A 791 10.48 -29.52 37.36
CA TYR A 791 9.58 -29.87 36.26
C TYR A 791 10.29 -30.59 35.12
N MET A 792 11.50 -30.16 34.76
CA MET A 792 12.30 -30.82 33.73
C MET A 792 12.65 -32.26 34.15
N VAL A 793 13.10 -32.44 35.40
CA VAL A 793 13.40 -33.77 35.95
C VAL A 793 12.16 -34.63 36.04
N ALA A 794 11.04 -34.10 36.53
CA ALA A 794 9.76 -34.81 36.61
C ALA A 794 9.26 -35.22 35.23
N GLY A 795 9.37 -34.34 34.22
CA GLY A 795 9.01 -34.66 32.83
C GLY A 795 9.84 -35.82 32.27
N GLN A 796 11.15 -35.83 32.53
CA GLN A 796 12.01 -36.96 32.15
C GLN A 796 11.68 -38.24 32.92
N PHE A 797 11.38 -38.11 34.21
CA PHE A 797 10.94 -39.22 35.04
C PHE A 797 9.64 -39.85 34.52
N PHE A 798 8.63 -39.05 34.16
CA PHE A 798 7.38 -39.57 33.59
C PHE A 798 7.60 -40.24 32.22
N ARG A 799 8.49 -39.69 31.38
CA ARG A 799 8.87 -40.35 30.11
C ARG A 799 9.56 -41.69 30.36
N TYR A 800 10.46 -41.76 31.35
CA TYR A 800 11.11 -42.99 31.77
C TYR A 800 10.10 -44.00 32.32
N MET A 801 9.18 -43.59 33.19
CA MET A 801 8.13 -44.46 33.72
C MET A 801 7.19 -44.97 32.63
N ALA A 802 6.79 -44.12 31.67
CA ALA A 802 5.98 -44.54 30.53
C ALA A 802 6.73 -45.57 29.65
N PHE A 803 8.04 -45.41 29.48
CA PHE A 803 8.88 -46.39 28.80
C PHE A 803 8.97 -47.71 29.57
N VAL A 804 9.15 -47.67 30.89
CA VAL A 804 9.16 -48.85 31.77
C VAL A 804 7.82 -49.59 31.73
N VAL A 805 6.70 -48.88 31.81
CA VAL A 805 5.36 -49.48 31.68
C VAL A 805 5.20 -50.15 30.31
N ARG A 806 5.60 -49.50 29.22
CA ARG A 806 5.57 -50.12 27.88
C ARG A 806 6.47 -51.36 27.76
N LEU A 807 7.62 -51.37 28.44
CA LEU A 807 8.49 -52.54 28.50
C LEU A 807 7.82 -53.69 29.27
N PHE A 808 7.18 -53.41 30.41
CA PHE A 808 6.43 -54.40 31.17
C PHE A 808 5.25 -54.95 30.37
N ASP A 809 4.49 -54.09 29.69
CA ASP A 809 3.40 -54.52 28.80
C ASP A 809 3.93 -55.43 27.67
N GLY A 810 5.07 -55.07 27.07
CA GLY A 810 5.71 -55.88 26.04
C GLY A 810 6.26 -57.22 26.55
N LEU A 811 6.79 -57.27 27.77
CA LEU A 811 7.26 -58.50 28.41
C LEU A 811 6.09 -59.40 28.83
N HIS A 812 5.01 -58.82 29.34
CA HIS A 812 3.79 -59.55 29.69
C HIS A 812 3.10 -60.11 28.43
N PHE A 813 3.17 -59.41 27.30
CA PHE A 813 2.67 -59.92 26.02
C PHE A 813 3.52 -61.09 25.50
N LYS A 814 4.84 -61.05 25.68
CA LYS A 814 5.74 -62.16 25.33
C LYS A 814 5.60 -63.38 26.24
N SER A 815 5.37 -63.19 27.54
CA SER A 815 5.15 -64.33 28.45
C SER A 815 3.82 -65.05 28.17
N VAL A 816 2.79 -64.32 27.71
CA VAL A 816 1.50 -64.88 27.28
C VAL A 816 1.57 -65.57 25.91
N GLN A 817 2.59 -65.30 25.09
CA GLN A 817 2.81 -66.02 23.82
C GLN A 817 3.68 -67.28 23.96
N ILE A 818 4.41 -67.43 25.08
CA ILE A 818 5.34 -68.55 25.31
C ILE A 818 4.75 -69.60 26.29
N GLY A 819 3.73 -69.24 27.08
CA GLY A 819 2.88 -70.19 27.82
C GLY A 819 1.65 -70.57 27.01
#